data_AF-A0A1Q7GKI5-F1
#
_entry.id   AF-A0A1Q7GKI5-F1
#
_cell.length_a   1.000
_cell.length_b   1.000
_cell.length_c   1.000
_cell.angle_alpha   90.00
_cell.angle_beta   90.00
_cell.angle_gamma   90.00
#
_symmetry.space_group_name_H-M   'P 1'
#
loop_
_entity.id
_entity.type
_entity.pdbx_description
1 polymer ?
#
loop_
_entity_poly.entity_id
_entity_poly.type
_entity_poly.pdbx_seq_one_letter_code
_entity_poly.pdbx_strand_id
1 'polypeptide(L)'
;MDENRLGINEPISRRDFLNGALLAGAGLLLPGTAPTISPAAAFNGYGGIGDYRHSNGNTWEVLSAGHALRDGAFETRIAAAIDTGERYDLVAVGGGISGLAAAIFFQKYRGGRCLVIDNHPIFGGEAKRNEFLVDGQRLTAHQGSAIFLVPGKGGYTDRFYEMIGMDRPAFAYQTWRGPSPEMPLPHSPYETPKNYGFYFGPQFAQRPGVWVMDPWGRKLEGAPISETTKAELLLWGTGGVDGPRPQTEGDATSRQLDTITLEEHLMARYAISRETVRQFLSPVEGGGYGLGPDVLSAYCNYAIENQFPEDGDATLGDQMFPDGNGGFARLMVKTLVPDAFAGPRTVDAVWQNRVNFRALDRASQATRLRLNSTVVRVAHAGDPSSAPHVVVTYAKGKKLYSVRARSVVVAGGSWTAKHIVYDLPASHRDAYAQFYRSPCLMANIAVRNWRFLYKMGLSGCRWFGGLGDYLSVRKMALVGNEPRTIGPVRPARPVDRRAGESGTRAAARHVVRAVRARVPRATWGYVCARRIRSAPGHRRHHSQSLGSRVRESAAGVFLRHRWPAGAEGRPEESSTRADRVCEYGSCRGQRSSELDSRSGSRREAAARRLSRGLPRTRVTPVTTESLRIPHVRRDGEGRAMKLARIRLGAVTAGTLLLGCNLSSSPEVVRIDGIQIAPARLSLLPFQAAGLTIDVITSRGGVDPTSSLQWSTTGGTITNNGTSAGLLHVTYTSPAQPGNYLFIVTTVTHTPADTAKIAVTITPVPVNAVTVTPGTVSLVLGDTTSLSATLTDSTGSVLVGRAITWSSSDPTVATVLATGFVRAVGAGTATITATSEGHSGTAAVTVKAGP
;
A
#
# COMPACT_ATOMS: atom_id res chain seq x y z
N MET A 1 21.93 24.28 12.09
CA MET A 1 21.59 23.40 13.23
C MET A 1 22.56 22.23 13.22
N ASP A 2 22.98 21.78 14.40
CA ASP A 2 23.71 20.53 14.60
C ASP A 2 22.84 19.32 14.18
N GLU A 3 23.47 18.25 13.71
CA GLU A 3 22.83 17.04 13.20
C GLU A 3 22.24 16.18 14.33
N ASN A 4 22.89 16.20 15.49
CA ASN A 4 22.42 15.51 16.69
C ASN A 4 21.08 16.08 17.18
N ARG A 5 20.87 17.41 17.04
CA ARG A 5 19.59 18.08 17.36
C ARG A 5 18.41 17.69 16.47
N LEU A 6 18.63 16.99 15.37
CA LEU A 6 17.58 16.42 14.51
C LEU A 6 17.41 14.90 14.72
N GLY A 7 18.17 14.30 15.65
CA GLY A 7 18.18 12.86 15.86
C GLY A 7 18.56 12.08 14.60
N ILE A 8 19.36 12.64 13.67
CA ILE A 8 19.74 11.96 12.41
C ILE A 8 20.61 10.73 12.70
N ASN A 9 21.43 10.83 13.74
CA ASN A 9 22.35 9.79 14.20
C ASN A 9 21.73 8.86 15.27
N GLU A 10 20.49 9.11 15.71
CA GLU A 10 19.78 8.21 16.63
C GLU A 10 19.43 6.89 15.92
N PRO A 11 19.79 5.73 16.48
CA PRO A 11 19.36 4.43 15.99
C PRO A 11 17.84 4.30 16.18
N ILE A 12 17.15 3.86 15.13
CA ILE A 12 15.71 3.55 15.20
C ILE A 12 15.60 2.18 15.87
N SER A 13 14.91 2.10 17.01
CA SER A 13 14.78 0.82 17.72
C SER A 13 13.90 -0.15 16.92
N ARG A 14 14.13 -1.46 17.06
CA ARG A 14 13.21 -2.46 16.49
C ARG A 14 11.75 -2.19 16.92
N ARG A 15 11.51 -1.69 18.13
CA ARG A 15 10.16 -1.32 18.63
C ARG A 15 9.48 -0.21 17.83
N ASP A 16 10.22 0.72 17.23
CA ASP A 16 9.66 1.78 16.39
C ASP A 16 9.24 1.30 14.98
N PHE A 17 9.83 0.20 14.50
CA PHE A 17 9.59 -0.38 13.17
C PHE A 17 8.60 -1.57 13.21
N LEU A 18 8.67 -2.42 14.24
CA LEU A 18 8.02 -3.72 14.27
C LEU A 18 6.49 -3.68 14.50
N ASN A 19 5.92 -2.55 14.92
CA ASN A 19 4.47 -2.37 15.01
C ASN A 19 3.73 -2.44 13.64
N GLY A 20 4.46 -2.41 12.52
CA GLY A 20 3.90 -2.64 11.17
C GLY A 20 4.45 -3.87 10.46
N ALA A 21 5.78 -4.04 10.43
CA ALA A 21 6.42 -4.98 9.50
C ALA A 21 6.36 -6.47 9.90
N LEU A 22 6.37 -6.79 11.21
CA LEU A 22 6.55 -8.19 11.65
C LEU A 22 5.34 -9.10 11.36
N LEU A 23 4.14 -8.54 11.22
CA LEU A 23 2.90 -9.28 11.04
C LEU A 23 2.80 -9.99 9.67
N ALA A 24 3.52 -9.49 8.65
CA ALA A 24 3.54 -10.13 7.33
C ALA A 24 4.47 -11.35 7.27
N GLY A 25 5.69 -11.23 7.83
CA GLY A 25 6.71 -12.29 7.75
C GLY A 25 6.53 -13.43 8.76
N ALA A 26 6.03 -13.15 9.97
CA ALA A 26 5.97 -14.15 11.04
C ALA A 26 4.93 -15.27 10.81
N GLY A 27 3.92 -15.04 9.96
CA GLY A 27 2.84 -16.00 9.69
C GLY A 27 3.25 -17.24 8.88
N LEU A 28 4.50 -17.30 8.39
CA LEU A 28 5.04 -18.34 7.50
C LEU A 28 6.06 -19.27 8.18
N LEU A 29 6.23 -19.19 9.51
CA LEU A 29 7.39 -19.77 10.20
C LEU A 29 7.09 -20.78 11.32
N LEU A 30 5.84 -20.98 11.75
CA LEU A 30 5.48 -21.99 12.76
C LEU A 30 4.08 -22.59 12.49
N PRO A 31 3.95 -23.92 12.36
CA PRO A 31 2.68 -24.61 12.55
C PRO A 31 2.40 -24.72 14.05
N GLY A 32 1.54 -23.84 14.58
CA GLY A 32 1.17 -23.78 16.00
C GLY A 32 1.85 -22.63 16.75
N THR A 33 1.12 -22.09 17.74
CA THR A 33 1.55 -21.05 18.69
C THR A 33 2.22 -19.80 18.11
N ALA A 34 1.42 -18.90 17.52
CA ALA A 34 1.84 -17.50 17.35
C ALA A 34 2.09 -16.85 18.73
N PRO A 35 3.22 -16.13 18.95
CA PRO A 35 3.55 -15.58 20.26
C PRO A 35 2.61 -14.45 20.67
N THR A 36 2.04 -14.55 21.87
CA THR A 36 1.11 -13.56 22.45
C THR A 36 1.84 -12.30 22.92
N ILE A 37 2.08 -11.38 22.00
CA ILE A 37 2.59 -10.04 22.32
C ILE A 37 1.57 -9.31 23.21
N SER A 38 1.90 -9.14 24.50
CA SER A 38 1.10 -8.33 25.42
C SER A 38 0.98 -6.89 24.88
N PRO A 39 -0.25 -6.36 24.66
CA PRO A 39 -0.42 -5.15 23.89
C PRO A 39 0.01 -3.91 24.69
N ALA A 40 1.18 -3.37 24.34
CA ALA A 40 1.64 -2.05 24.77
C ALA A 40 0.81 -0.93 24.11
N ALA A 41 -0.47 -0.86 24.49
CA ALA A 41 -1.54 0.01 23.97
C ALA A 41 -1.75 -0.07 22.44
N ALA A 42 -2.80 -0.80 22.03
CA ALA A 42 -3.21 -1.00 20.63
C ALA A 42 -3.06 0.24 19.73
N PHE A 43 -2.00 0.26 18.91
CA PHE A 43 -1.55 1.47 18.21
C PHE A 43 -2.10 1.52 16.77
N ASN A 44 -3.19 2.26 16.58
CA ASN A 44 -3.82 2.50 15.27
C ASN A 44 -3.14 3.62 14.45
N GLY A 45 -1.82 3.77 14.58
CA GLY A 45 -1.07 4.89 14.01
C GLY A 45 -1.33 6.24 14.71
N TYR A 46 -0.78 7.31 14.13
CA TYR A 46 -1.15 8.69 14.49
C TYR A 46 -2.46 9.04 13.79
N GLY A 47 -3.57 9.01 14.54
CA GLY A 47 -4.90 9.24 13.98
C GLY A 47 -5.08 10.63 13.36
N GLY A 48 -5.74 10.68 12.20
CA GLY A 48 -6.15 11.92 11.56
C GLY A 48 -7.31 12.63 12.27
N ILE A 49 -7.99 13.52 11.55
CA ILE A 49 -9.20 14.23 12.02
C ILE A 49 -10.46 13.76 11.26
N GLY A 50 -11.63 14.31 11.63
CA GLY A 50 -12.86 14.10 10.89
C GLY A 50 -13.45 12.71 10.99
N ASP A 51 -14.07 12.22 9.91
CA ASP A 51 -14.82 10.96 9.90
C ASP A 51 -13.88 9.74 9.95
N TYR A 52 -12.71 9.85 9.34
CA TYR A 52 -11.76 8.75 9.13
C TYR A 52 -10.71 8.61 10.23
N ARG A 53 -10.69 9.53 11.22
CA ARG A 53 -9.70 9.61 12.32
C ARG A 53 -9.37 8.28 13.03
N HIS A 54 -10.32 7.34 13.09
CA HIS A 54 -10.19 6.03 13.73
C HIS A 54 -10.08 4.86 12.72
N SER A 55 -9.83 5.13 11.43
CA SER A 55 -9.83 4.14 10.35
C SER A 55 -8.73 4.37 9.29
N ASN A 56 -7.61 4.97 9.71
CA ASN A 56 -6.43 5.16 8.85
C ASN A 56 -5.74 3.79 8.67
N GLY A 57 -5.96 3.14 7.53
CA GLY A 57 -5.48 1.78 7.25
C GLY A 57 -6.23 0.67 8.00
N ASN A 58 -5.58 -0.49 8.14
CA ASN A 58 -6.08 -1.60 8.95
C ASN A 58 -5.78 -1.32 10.43
N THR A 59 -6.84 -1.14 11.23
CA THR A 59 -6.73 -0.94 12.67
C THR A 59 -6.31 -2.23 13.38
N TRP A 60 -5.78 -2.10 14.60
CA TRP A 60 -5.46 -3.25 15.46
C TRP A 60 -6.64 -4.20 15.64
N GLU A 61 -7.87 -3.68 15.73
CA GLU A 61 -9.10 -4.49 15.84
C GLU A 61 -9.36 -5.29 14.56
N VAL A 62 -9.22 -4.66 13.39
CA VAL A 62 -9.35 -5.32 12.07
C VAL A 62 -8.26 -6.39 11.87
N LEU A 63 -7.01 -6.08 12.20
CA LEU A 63 -5.90 -7.03 12.12
C LEU A 63 -6.07 -8.21 13.09
N SER A 64 -6.43 -7.93 14.35
CA SER A 64 -6.67 -8.97 15.36
C SER A 64 -7.84 -9.88 14.99
N ALA A 65 -8.92 -9.32 14.44
CA ALA A 65 -10.04 -10.11 13.94
C ALA A 65 -9.64 -10.99 12.73
N GLY A 66 -8.76 -10.49 11.85
CA GLY A 66 -8.20 -11.27 10.74
C GLY A 66 -7.33 -12.44 11.19
N HIS A 67 -6.49 -12.25 12.22
CA HIS A 67 -5.72 -13.35 12.82
C HIS A 67 -6.64 -14.36 13.53
N ALA A 68 -7.57 -13.88 14.37
CA ALA A 68 -8.55 -14.74 15.05
C ALA A 68 -9.43 -15.55 14.08
N LEU A 69 -9.68 -15.02 12.88
CA LEU A 69 -10.34 -15.75 11.79
C LEU A 69 -9.45 -16.87 11.22
N ARG A 70 -8.21 -16.54 10.84
CA ARG A 70 -7.21 -17.52 10.34
C ARG A 70 -7.00 -18.65 11.34
N ASP A 71 -6.97 -18.32 12.63
CA ASP A 71 -6.69 -19.23 13.74
C ASP A 71 -7.96 -19.96 14.26
N GLY A 72 -9.09 -19.86 13.55
CA GLY A 72 -10.33 -20.60 13.86
C GLY A 72 -11.04 -20.19 15.16
N ALA A 73 -10.61 -19.10 15.82
CA ALA A 73 -11.06 -18.71 17.17
C ALA A 73 -12.52 -18.23 17.28
N PHE A 74 -13.27 -18.25 16.17
CA PHE A 74 -14.71 -18.02 16.12
C PHE A 74 -15.54 -19.32 16.02
N GLU A 75 -14.97 -20.43 15.55
CA GLU A 75 -15.74 -21.63 15.15
C GLU A 75 -16.54 -22.24 16.30
N THR A 76 -15.91 -22.39 17.47
CA THR A 76 -16.55 -22.89 18.71
C THR A 76 -17.67 -21.99 19.23
N ARG A 77 -17.81 -20.77 18.71
CA ARG A 77 -18.76 -19.74 19.19
C ARG A 77 -19.89 -19.47 18.20
N ILE A 78 -19.78 -19.88 16.93
CA ILE A 78 -20.76 -19.56 15.89
C ILE A 78 -22.10 -20.28 16.12
N ALA A 79 -22.11 -21.45 16.75
CA ALA A 79 -23.35 -22.11 17.19
C ALA A 79 -24.15 -21.30 18.22
N ALA A 80 -23.50 -20.39 18.95
CA ALA A 80 -24.12 -19.46 19.90
C ALA A 80 -24.27 -18.02 19.33
N ALA A 81 -24.26 -17.86 18.00
CA ALA A 81 -24.52 -16.58 17.36
C ALA A 81 -26.00 -16.18 17.50
N ILE A 82 -26.24 -14.90 17.81
CA ILE A 82 -27.59 -14.36 18.00
C ILE A 82 -28.26 -14.17 16.63
N ASP A 83 -29.25 -15.00 16.32
CA ASP A 83 -30.15 -14.77 15.18
C ASP A 83 -30.87 -13.43 15.36
N THR A 84 -30.64 -12.50 14.45
CA THR A 84 -31.25 -11.17 14.48
C THR A 84 -32.68 -11.15 13.95
N GLY A 85 -33.13 -12.25 13.34
CA GLY A 85 -34.36 -12.32 12.54
C GLY A 85 -34.28 -11.55 11.21
N GLU A 86 -33.19 -10.82 10.94
CA GLU A 86 -33.09 -9.99 9.75
C GLU A 86 -32.92 -10.85 8.48
N ARG A 87 -33.79 -10.58 7.50
CA ARG A 87 -33.76 -11.18 6.17
C ARG A 87 -33.40 -10.14 5.11
N TYR A 88 -32.62 -10.56 4.13
CA TYR A 88 -32.15 -9.76 3.00
C TYR A 88 -32.22 -10.57 1.69
N ASP A 89 -32.36 -9.88 0.58
CA ASP A 89 -32.28 -10.45 -0.75
C ASP A 89 -30.82 -10.51 -1.23
N LEU A 90 -30.00 -9.51 -0.85
CA LEU A 90 -28.53 -9.53 -1.00
C LEU A 90 -27.81 -9.13 0.30
N VAL A 91 -26.77 -9.88 0.67
CA VAL A 91 -25.71 -9.41 1.57
C VAL A 91 -24.41 -9.23 0.79
N ALA A 92 -23.82 -8.04 0.81
CA ALA A 92 -22.49 -7.75 0.27
C ALA A 92 -21.48 -7.68 1.44
N VAL A 93 -20.57 -8.64 1.50
CA VAL A 93 -19.53 -8.74 2.53
C VAL A 93 -18.30 -7.95 2.09
N GLY A 94 -18.00 -6.86 2.80
CA GLY A 94 -17.01 -5.85 2.44
C GLY A 94 -17.67 -4.57 1.92
N GLY A 95 -17.37 -3.44 2.58
CA GLY A 95 -17.83 -2.08 2.20
C GLY A 95 -16.78 -1.30 1.42
N GLY A 96 -15.83 -1.96 0.76
CA GLY A 96 -14.98 -1.38 -0.27
C GLY A 96 -15.74 -1.11 -1.57
N ILE A 97 -15.08 -0.50 -2.57
CA ILE A 97 -15.69 -0.16 -3.87
C ILE A 97 -16.43 -1.36 -4.47
N SER A 98 -15.83 -2.55 -4.50
CA SER A 98 -16.44 -3.75 -5.12
C SER A 98 -17.77 -4.18 -4.46
N GLY A 99 -17.86 -4.14 -3.13
CA GLY A 99 -19.09 -4.51 -2.40
C GLY A 99 -20.16 -3.42 -2.42
N LEU A 100 -19.75 -2.16 -2.42
CA LEU A 100 -20.64 -1.03 -2.69
C LEU A 100 -21.19 -1.08 -4.12
N ALA A 101 -20.36 -1.45 -5.11
CA ALA A 101 -20.77 -1.60 -6.51
C ALA A 101 -21.77 -2.75 -6.67
N ALA A 102 -21.51 -3.90 -6.05
CA ALA A 102 -22.44 -5.02 -6.03
C ALA A 102 -23.82 -4.63 -5.47
N ALA A 103 -23.86 -3.87 -4.38
CA ALA A 103 -25.11 -3.33 -3.84
C ALA A 103 -25.79 -2.31 -4.77
N ILE A 104 -25.03 -1.47 -5.49
CA ILE A 104 -25.59 -0.49 -6.45
C ILE A 104 -26.18 -1.20 -7.67
N PHE A 105 -25.45 -2.14 -8.28
CA PHE A 105 -25.97 -2.93 -9.40
C PHE A 105 -27.19 -3.77 -8.99
N PHE A 106 -27.18 -4.34 -7.78
CA PHE A 106 -28.34 -5.04 -7.23
C PHE A 106 -29.57 -4.12 -7.11
N GLN A 107 -29.44 -2.94 -6.49
CA GLN A 107 -30.56 -2.00 -6.37
C GLN A 107 -31.00 -1.43 -7.74
N LYS A 108 -30.08 -1.29 -8.71
CA LYS A 108 -30.38 -0.79 -10.05
C LYS A 108 -31.11 -1.79 -10.95
N TYR A 109 -30.79 -3.09 -10.84
CA TYR A 109 -31.27 -4.13 -11.77
C TYR A 109 -32.21 -5.18 -11.16
N ARG A 110 -32.35 -5.24 -9.83
CA ARG A 110 -33.34 -6.10 -9.14
C ARG A 110 -34.15 -5.37 -8.08
N GLY A 111 -33.51 -4.50 -7.31
CA GLY A 111 -34.11 -3.91 -6.11
C GLY A 111 -34.27 -4.94 -4.97
N GLY A 112 -34.69 -4.46 -3.80
CA GLY A 112 -35.00 -5.30 -2.63
C GLY A 112 -34.18 -4.94 -1.40
N ARG A 113 -34.15 -5.84 -0.41
CA ARG A 113 -33.44 -5.60 0.86
C ARG A 113 -31.97 -5.99 0.73
N CYS A 114 -31.09 -4.99 0.79
CA CYS A 114 -29.64 -5.16 0.71
C CYS A 114 -28.93 -4.80 2.04
N LEU A 115 -27.93 -5.58 2.42
CA LEU A 115 -27.01 -5.28 3.51
C LEU A 115 -25.56 -5.29 3.01
N VAL A 116 -24.90 -4.14 3.01
CA VAL A 116 -23.44 -4.06 2.95
C VAL A 116 -22.90 -4.17 4.37
N ILE A 117 -21.98 -5.09 4.63
CA ILE A 117 -21.40 -5.33 5.97
C ILE A 117 -19.88 -5.24 5.94
N ASP A 118 -19.30 -4.41 6.81
CA ASP A 118 -17.87 -4.05 6.78
C ASP A 118 -17.25 -4.08 8.19
N ASN A 119 -16.02 -4.58 8.27
CA ASN A 119 -15.27 -4.75 9.51
C ASN A 119 -14.70 -3.44 10.08
N HIS A 120 -14.47 -2.41 9.26
CA HIS A 120 -13.93 -1.13 9.71
C HIS A 120 -15.00 -0.20 10.31
N PRO A 121 -14.59 0.84 11.07
CA PRO A 121 -15.46 1.96 11.46
C PRO A 121 -15.86 2.89 10.31
N ILE A 122 -15.36 2.71 9.08
CA ILE A 122 -15.79 3.46 7.90
C ILE A 122 -15.58 2.65 6.61
N PHE A 123 -16.53 2.79 5.68
CA PHE A 123 -16.51 2.19 4.34
C PHE A 123 -15.36 2.71 3.45
N GLY A 124 -15.19 2.10 2.28
CA GLY A 124 -14.26 2.50 1.22
C GLY A 124 -13.11 1.53 0.96
N GLY A 125 -12.81 0.61 1.88
CA GLY A 125 -11.64 -0.29 1.73
C GLY A 125 -10.33 0.49 1.68
N GLU A 126 -9.63 0.49 0.54
CA GLU A 126 -8.45 1.33 0.28
C GLU A 126 -8.76 2.70 -0.33
N ALA A 127 -10.01 2.94 -0.73
CA ALA A 127 -10.53 4.25 -1.12
C ALA A 127 -10.98 5.02 0.14
N LYS A 128 -10.00 5.33 1.00
CA LYS A 128 -10.19 6.03 2.27
C LYS A 128 -9.37 7.33 2.34
N ARG A 129 -9.91 8.27 3.11
CA ARG A 129 -9.42 9.63 3.29
C ARG A 129 -8.61 9.75 4.58
N ASN A 130 -7.41 10.30 4.50
CA ASN A 130 -6.63 10.71 5.67
C ASN A 130 -6.69 12.25 5.79
N GLU A 131 -7.43 12.75 6.78
CA GLU A 131 -7.52 14.20 7.09
C GLU A 131 -6.49 14.59 8.18
N PHE A 132 -5.79 15.70 7.99
CA PHE A 132 -4.85 16.26 8.98
C PHE A 132 -5.12 17.74 9.24
N LEU A 133 -4.64 18.25 10.37
CA LEU A 133 -4.66 19.67 10.72
C LEU A 133 -3.22 20.13 11.01
N VAL A 134 -2.71 21.07 10.20
CA VAL A 134 -1.34 21.61 10.30
C VAL A 134 -1.41 23.12 10.32
N ASP A 135 -0.97 23.72 11.43
CA ASP A 135 -0.95 25.17 11.65
C ASP A 135 -2.28 25.87 11.29
N GLY A 136 -3.40 25.23 11.64
CA GLY A 136 -4.77 25.69 11.37
C GLY A 136 -5.35 25.28 10.00
N GLN A 137 -4.51 24.90 9.02
CA GLN A 137 -4.97 24.43 7.71
C GLN A 137 -5.36 22.95 7.75
N ARG A 138 -6.54 22.60 7.22
CA ARG A 138 -6.89 21.20 6.93
C ARG A 138 -6.17 20.71 5.68
N LEU A 139 -5.71 19.47 5.71
CA LEU A 139 -5.08 18.79 4.57
C LEU A 139 -5.74 17.42 4.35
N THR A 140 -6.30 17.15 3.16
CA THR A 140 -6.98 15.88 2.81
C THR A 140 -6.15 14.97 1.87
N ALA A 141 -5.86 13.71 2.23
CA ALA A 141 -5.01 12.76 1.47
C ALA A 141 -5.66 11.39 1.24
N HIS A 142 -5.08 10.60 0.34
CA HIS A 142 -5.43 9.21 0.07
C HIS A 142 -4.72 8.23 1.03
N GLN A 143 -5.40 7.13 1.36
CA GLN A 143 -4.83 5.99 2.07
C GLN A 143 -4.06 5.03 1.13
N GLY A 144 -4.60 4.75 -0.06
CA GLY A 144 -4.00 3.78 -0.98
C GLY A 144 -4.46 3.95 -2.43
N SER A 145 -5.78 3.91 -2.67
CA SER A 145 -6.34 4.14 -4.01
C SER A 145 -6.30 5.63 -4.36
N ALA A 146 -5.57 5.99 -5.42
CA ALA A 146 -5.09 7.36 -5.66
C ALA A 146 -5.67 8.05 -6.91
N ILE A 147 -5.46 7.49 -8.11
CA ILE A 147 -5.88 8.06 -9.39
C ILE A 147 -7.07 7.30 -9.99
N PHE A 148 -7.72 7.90 -10.97
CA PHE A 148 -8.69 7.25 -11.85
C PHE A 148 -8.58 7.81 -13.27
N LEU A 149 -8.92 6.99 -14.27
CA LEU A 149 -8.94 7.36 -15.67
C LEU A 149 -10.18 8.22 -16.00
N VAL A 150 -10.06 9.15 -16.94
CA VAL A 150 -11.22 9.78 -17.57
C VAL A 150 -11.93 8.73 -18.43
N PRO A 151 -13.23 8.44 -18.23
CA PRO A 151 -13.86 7.32 -18.90
C PRO A 151 -14.27 7.61 -20.35
N GLY A 152 -14.22 6.59 -21.19
CA GLY A 152 -14.70 6.64 -22.57
C GLY A 152 -16.21 6.93 -22.64
N LYS A 153 -16.63 7.93 -23.42
CA LYS A 153 -18.02 8.38 -23.50
C LYS A 153 -18.96 7.24 -23.95
N GLY A 154 -19.92 6.88 -23.10
CA GLY A 154 -20.85 5.75 -23.33
C GLY A 154 -20.29 4.36 -22.99
N GLY A 155 -19.00 4.26 -22.62
CA GLY A 155 -18.33 3.04 -22.19
C GLY A 155 -18.90 2.45 -20.89
N TYR A 156 -18.28 1.39 -20.36
CA TYR A 156 -18.71 0.80 -19.08
C TYR A 156 -18.58 1.80 -17.92
N THR A 157 -17.41 2.43 -17.79
CA THR A 157 -17.04 3.26 -16.65
C THR A 157 -17.82 4.58 -16.62
N ASP A 158 -18.10 5.18 -17.78
CA ASP A 158 -18.93 6.38 -17.89
C ASP A 158 -20.36 6.15 -17.39
N ARG A 159 -21.00 5.06 -17.82
CA ARG A 159 -22.33 4.63 -17.33
C ARG A 159 -22.33 4.28 -15.84
N PHE A 160 -21.21 3.77 -15.30
CA PHE A 160 -21.05 3.55 -13.86
C PHE A 160 -20.90 4.89 -13.11
N TYR A 161 -20.16 5.85 -13.66
CA TYR A 161 -19.96 7.20 -13.09
C TYR A 161 -21.30 7.97 -13.02
N GLU A 162 -22.12 7.92 -14.06
CA GLU A 162 -23.52 8.41 -14.03
C GLU A 162 -24.34 7.71 -12.93
N MET A 163 -24.24 6.38 -12.85
CA MET A 163 -25.00 5.57 -11.90
C MET A 163 -24.69 5.91 -10.45
N ILE A 164 -23.46 6.30 -10.11
CA ILE A 164 -23.04 6.71 -8.76
C ILE A 164 -23.16 8.22 -8.50
N GLY A 165 -23.39 9.03 -9.53
CA GLY A 165 -23.57 10.50 -9.39
C GLY A 165 -22.26 11.28 -9.46
N MET A 166 -21.29 10.80 -10.21
CA MET A 166 -20.07 11.53 -10.58
C MET A 166 -20.41 12.58 -11.63
N ASP A 167 -20.81 13.78 -11.20
CA ASP A 167 -21.30 14.86 -12.07
C ASP A 167 -20.24 15.48 -12.99
N ARG A 168 -18.96 15.11 -12.84
CA ARG A 168 -17.87 15.53 -13.71
C ARG A 168 -16.71 14.52 -13.69
N PRO A 169 -16.22 14.03 -14.85
CA PRO A 169 -15.13 13.07 -14.91
C PRO A 169 -13.74 13.70 -14.75
N ALA A 170 -13.60 15.01 -14.99
CA ALA A 170 -12.36 15.76 -14.83
C ALA A 170 -12.55 16.98 -13.92
N PHE A 171 -11.45 17.49 -13.36
CA PHE A 171 -11.49 18.57 -12.36
C PHE A 171 -10.79 19.85 -12.81
N ALA A 172 -11.28 20.98 -12.32
CA ALA A 172 -10.47 22.19 -12.21
C ALA A 172 -9.49 22.04 -11.02
N TYR A 173 -8.29 22.59 -11.14
CA TYR A 173 -7.22 22.47 -10.14
C TYR A 173 -6.83 23.82 -9.52
N GLN A 174 -6.12 23.77 -8.39
CA GLN A 174 -5.64 24.95 -7.67
C GLN A 174 -4.80 25.91 -8.53
N THR A 175 -5.11 27.21 -8.45
CA THR A 175 -4.30 28.27 -9.08
C THR A 175 -3.11 28.66 -8.21
N TRP A 176 -2.08 29.27 -8.82
CA TRP A 176 -0.89 29.71 -8.11
C TRP A 176 -1.12 30.94 -7.23
N ARG A 177 -0.51 30.92 -6.05
CA ARG A 177 -0.38 32.07 -5.14
C ARG A 177 0.97 32.01 -4.41
N GLY A 178 2.04 32.01 -5.20
CA GLY A 178 3.42 32.23 -4.76
C GLY A 178 4.03 33.47 -5.42
N PRO A 179 5.36 33.66 -5.31
CA PRO A 179 6.08 34.67 -6.08
C PRO A 179 6.03 34.37 -7.59
N SER A 180 6.39 35.35 -8.41
CA SER A 180 6.59 35.17 -9.86
C SER A 180 8.03 34.69 -10.16
N PRO A 181 8.26 33.84 -11.17
CA PRO A 181 7.27 33.15 -12.01
C PRO A 181 6.48 32.07 -11.25
N GLU A 182 5.33 31.68 -11.79
CA GLU A 182 4.64 30.45 -11.34
C GLU A 182 5.56 29.25 -11.51
N MET A 183 5.68 28.44 -10.46
CA MET A 183 6.38 27.18 -10.55
C MET A 183 5.41 26.11 -11.08
N PRO A 184 5.73 25.37 -12.16
CA PRO A 184 4.91 24.27 -12.63
C PRO A 184 4.67 23.25 -11.50
N LEU A 185 3.45 22.74 -11.40
CA LEU A 185 3.03 21.75 -10.42
C LEU A 185 2.10 20.74 -11.12
N PRO A 186 2.32 19.43 -10.94
CA PRO A 186 1.47 18.38 -11.50
C PRO A 186 0.09 18.34 -10.81
N HIS A 187 -0.82 17.54 -11.37
CA HIS A 187 -2.15 17.27 -10.78
C HIS A 187 -2.16 16.00 -9.92
N SER A 188 -1.46 14.96 -10.37
CA SER A 188 -1.24 13.67 -9.73
C SER A 188 0.13 13.62 -9.02
N PRO A 189 0.45 12.53 -8.29
CA PRO A 189 1.81 12.30 -7.79
C PRO A 189 2.70 11.52 -8.77
N TYR A 190 2.26 11.24 -10.00
CA TYR A 190 2.96 10.37 -10.96
C TYR A 190 3.50 11.12 -12.19
N GLU A 191 2.96 12.29 -12.52
CA GLU A 191 3.53 13.21 -13.52
C GLU A 191 4.96 13.64 -13.17
N THR A 192 5.84 13.68 -14.18
CA THR A 192 7.22 14.16 -14.06
C THR A 192 7.43 15.41 -14.94
N PRO A 193 7.00 16.62 -14.49
CA PRO A 193 7.18 17.86 -15.25
C PRO A 193 8.66 18.26 -15.38
N LYS A 194 8.99 19.21 -16.25
CA LYS A 194 10.38 19.69 -16.48
C LYS A 194 11.12 20.15 -15.21
N ASN A 195 10.39 20.59 -14.18
CA ASN A 195 10.95 20.95 -12.88
C ASN A 195 10.94 19.77 -11.87
N TYR A 196 11.02 18.54 -12.37
CA TYR A 196 11.31 17.33 -11.61
C TYR A 196 12.82 17.05 -11.64
N GLY A 197 13.34 16.33 -10.66
CA GLY A 197 14.78 16.01 -10.60
C GLY A 197 15.12 14.66 -9.98
N PHE A 198 16.23 14.07 -10.40
CA PHE A 198 16.78 12.84 -9.81
C PHE A 198 17.97 13.17 -8.90
N TYR A 199 18.02 12.53 -7.73
CA TYR A 199 19.11 12.65 -6.77
C TYR A 199 19.94 11.36 -6.70
N PHE A 200 21.23 11.50 -7.00
CA PHE A 200 22.21 10.42 -6.99
C PHE A 200 23.08 10.53 -5.74
N GLY A 201 22.78 9.70 -4.75
CA GLY A 201 23.45 9.67 -3.45
C GLY A 201 24.74 8.82 -3.40
N PRO A 202 25.23 8.50 -2.19
CA PRO A 202 26.50 7.79 -1.98
C PRO A 202 26.62 6.41 -2.64
N GLN A 203 25.51 5.77 -3.04
CA GLN A 203 25.54 4.50 -3.77
C GLN A 203 26.11 4.64 -5.20
N PHE A 204 26.11 5.85 -5.76
CA PHE A 204 26.76 6.19 -7.04
C PHE A 204 28.13 6.85 -6.80
N ALA A 205 28.78 6.51 -5.68
CA ALA A 205 30.01 7.14 -5.16
C ALA A 205 29.95 8.66 -4.85
N GLN A 206 28.80 9.32 -5.03
CA GLN A 206 28.70 10.78 -4.91
C GLN A 206 28.67 11.28 -3.46
N ARG A 207 29.65 12.13 -3.10
CA ARG A 207 29.76 12.83 -1.81
C ARG A 207 30.32 14.25 -2.01
N PRO A 208 29.50 15.32 -1.98
CA PRO A 208 28.03 15.34 -1.82
C PRO A 208 27.29 14.67 -2.99
N GLY A 209 26.01 14.32 -2.77
CA GLY A 209 25.18 13.73 -3.81
C GLY A 209 24.81 14.71 -4.94
N VAL A 210 24.68 14.19 -6.15
CA VAL A 210 24.43 14.97 -7.38
C VAL A 210 22.93 15.10 -7.67
N TRP A 211 22.54 16.26 -8.19
CA TRP A 211 21.17 16.56 -8.61
C TRP A 211 21.09 16.75 -10.13
N VAL A 212 20.33 15.89 -10.80
CA VAL A 212 19.98 16.01 -12.23
C VAL A 212 18.59 16.64 -12.33
N MET A 213 18.49 17.79 -13.00
CA MET A 213 17.25 18.54 -13.21
C MET A 213 16.72 18.27 -14.62
N ASP A 214 15.40 18.13 -14.78
CA ASP A 214 14.76 17.75 -16.05
C ASP A 214 15.42 16.48 -16.67
N PRO A 215 15.43 15.34 -15.95
CA PRO A 215 16.19 14.16 -16.34
C PRO A 215 15.82 13.63 -17.74
N TRP A 216 14.58 13.84 -18.18
CA TRP A 216 14.11 13.45 -19.50
C TRP A 216 14.39 14.52 -20.56
N GLY A 217 14.04 15.79 -20.31
CA GLY A 217 14.28 16.88 -21.25
C GLY A 217 15.76 17.16 -21.52
N ARG A 218 16.64 16.90 -20.53
CA ARG A 218 18.10 16.97 -20.65
C ARG A 218 18.77 15.61 -20.90
N LYS A 219 18.03 14.56 -21.26
CA LYS A 219 18.58 13.25 -21.64
C LYS A 219 19.61 12.67 -20.64
N LEU A 220 19.33 12.79 -19.34
CA LEU A 220 20.21 12.36 -18.24
C LEU A 220 21.63 12.99 -18.23
N GLU A 221 21.79 14.17 -18.84
CA GLU A 221 22.99 15.00 -18.76
C GLU A 221 23.42 15.23 -17.29
N GLY A 222 24.69 15.01 -16.98
CA GLY A 222 25.24 15.14 -15.63
C GLY A 222 24.84 14.01 -14.67
N ALA A 223 24.11 12.98 -15.10
CA ALA A 223 23.84 11.81 -14.26
C ALA A 223 25.12 10.97 -14.06
N PRO A 224 25.49 10.64 -12.80
CA PRO A 224 26.69 9.87 -12.46
C PRO A 224 26.44 8.36 -12.60
N ILE A 225 26.12 7.95 -13.82
CA ILE A 225 25.83 6.58 -14.27
C ILE A 225 26.47 6.36 -15.65
N SER A 226 26.66 5.11 -16.07
CA SER A 226 27.29 4.80 -17.35
C SER A 226 26.48 5.33 -18.55
N GLU A 227 27.14 5.62 -19.67
CA GLU A 227 26.43 6.00 -20.91
C GLU A 227 25.50 4.89 -21.41
N THR A 228 25.86 3.62 -21.20
CA THR A 228 24.97 2.47 -21.45
C THR A 228 23.69 2.56 -20.63
N THR A 229 23.82 2.78 -19.31
CA THR A 229 22.66 2.96 -18.40
C THR A 229 21.80 4.16 -18.80
N LYS A 230 22.41 5.26 -19.28
CA LYS A 230 21.66 6.42 -19.80
C LYS A 230 20.89 6.05 -21.07
N ALA A 231 21.53 5.38 -22.03
CA ALA A 231 20.90 4.94 -23.26
C ALA A 231 19.71 3.99 -22.99
N GLU A 232 19.89 3.01 -22.10
CA GLU A 232 18.83 2.10 -21.66
C GLU A 232 17.65 2.83 -20.99
N LEU A 233 17.93 3.75 -20.05
CA LEU A 233 16.88 4.54 -19.38
C LEU A 233 16.14 5.49 -20.33
N LEU A 234 16.81 6.02 -21.34
CA LEU A 234 16.17 6.85 -22.37
C LEU A 234 15.35 6.00 -23.36
N LEU A 235 15.80 4.79 -23.67
CA LEU A 235 15.06 3.85 -24.52
C LEU A 235 13.76 3.37 -23.85
N TRP A 236 13.77 3.09 -22.54
CA TRP A 236 12.54 2.87 -21.77
C TRP A 236 11.71 4.15 -21.61
N GLY A 237 12.33 5.25 -21.18
CA GLY A 237 11.62 6.49 -20.79
C GLY A 237 11.12 7.36 -21.94
N THR A 238 11.60 7.14 -23.17
CA THR A 238 11.20 7.90 -24.37
C THR A 238 10.93 7.06 -25.62
N GLY A 239 11.30 5.77 -25.62
CA GLY A 239 11.11 4.86 -26.75
C GLY A 239 9.78 4.11 -26.68
N GLY A 240 8.83 4.48 -27.54
CA GLY A 240 7.67 3.65 -27.82
C GLY A 240 8.08 2.43 -28.66
N VAL A 241 8.24 1.26 -28.02
CA VAL A 241 8.49 0.00 -28.75
C VAL A 241 7.17 -0.72 -29.03
N ASP A 242 6.84 -0.93 -30.29
CA ASP A 242 5.68 -1.73 -30.67
C ASP A 242 5.95 -3.23 -30.51
N GLY A 243 4.90 -3.99 -30.22
CA GLY A 243 4.95 -5.42 -29.99
C GLY A 243 3.55 -6.01 -29.77
N PRO A 244 3.40 -7.34 -29.82
CA PRO A 244 2.10 -7.98 -29.67
C PRO A 244 1.51 -7.68 -28.28
N ARG A 245 0.36 -7.00 -28.25
CA ARG A 245 -0.43 -6.80 -27.03
C ARG A 245 -1.52 -7.87 -26.92
N PRO A 246 -1.82 -8.39 -25.71
CA PRO A 246 -3.05 -9.14 -25.49
C PRO A 246 -4.27 -8.32 -25.92
N GLN A 247 -5.32 -9.01 -26.33
CA GLN A 247 -6.62 -8.44 -26.72
C GLN A 247 -7.71 -8.76 -25.69
N THR A 248 -7.54 -9.84 -24.93
CA THR A 248 -8.41 -10.19 -23.81
C THR A 248 -7.69 -11.08 -22.79
N GLU A 249 -8.23 -11.18 -21.58
CA GLU A 249 -7.69 -12.02 -20.51
C GLU A 249 -7.80 -13.51 -20.88
N GLY A 250 -6.67 -14.21 -20.94
CA GLY A 250 -6.62 -15.64 -21.24
C GLY A 250 -6.55 -16.01 -22.72
N ASP A 251 -6.26 -15.05 -23.61
CA ASP A 251 -5.80 -15.30 -24.98
C ASP A 251 -4.36 -15.87 -25.03
N ALA A 252 -3.81 -16.10 -26.23
CA ALA A 252 -2.48 -16.68 -26.38
C ALA A 252 -1.36 -15.75 -25.87
N THR A 253 -1.47 -14.44 -26.15
CA THR A 253 -0.46 -13.44 -25.78
C THR A 253 -0.43 -13.20 -24.27
N SER A 254 -1.60 -13.08 -23.63
CA SER A 254 -1.71 -12.94 -22.17
C SER A 254 -1.19 -14.18 -21.44
N ARG A 255 -1.48 -15.40 -21.92
CA ARG A 255 -0.89 -16.63 -21.37
C ARG A 255 0.63 -16.66 -21.51
N GLN A 256 1.18 -16.23 -22.66
CA GLN A 256 2.63 -16.16 -22.85
C GLN A 256 3.26 -15.15 -21.87
N LEU A 257 2.67 -13.96 -21.73
CA LEU A 257 3.10 -12.94 -20.77
C LEU A 257 3.00 -13.42 -19.31
N ASP A 258 2.06 -14.30 -18.98
CA ASP A 258 1.92 -14.88 -17.64
C ASP A 258 2.94 -15.99 -17.34
N THR A 259 3.65 -16.51 -18.35
CA THR A 259 4.75 -17.47 -18.18
C THR A 259 6.13 -16.83 -17.99
N ILE A 260 6.26 -15.51 -18.06
CA ILE A 260 7.52 -14.77 -17.91
C ILE A 260 7.41 -13.64 -16.89
N THR A 261 8.53 -13.24 -16.31
CA THR A 261 8.57 -12.10 -15.39
C THR A 261 8.44 -10.77 -16.14
N LEU A 262 7.91 -9.76 -15.46
CA LEU A 262 7.89 -8.38 -15.94
C LEU A 262 9.32 -7.86 -16.15
N GLU A 263 10.29 -8.32 -15.37
CA GLU A 263 11.71 -8.03 -15.59
C GLU A 263 12.21 -8.55 -16.94
N GLU A 264 11.94 -9.82 -17.26
CA GLU A 264 12.31 -10.42 -18.55
C GLU A 264 11.58 -9.77 -19.72
N HIS A 265 10.30 -9.43 -19.55
CA HIS A 265 9.54 -8.68 -20.55
C HIS A 265 10.10 -7.28 -20.78
N LEU A 266 10.45 -6.52 -19.73
CA LEU A 266 11.06 -5.21 -19.85
C LEU A 266 12.44 -5.29 -20.53
N MET A 267 13.27 -6.27 -20.16
CA MET A 267 14.55 -6.54 -20.82
C MET A 267 14.37 -6.85 -22.31
N ALA A 268 13.47 -7.76 -22.67
CA ALA A 268 13.24 -8.16 -24.06
C ALA A 268 12.57 -7.06 -24.90
N ARG A 269 11.66 -6.29 -24.31
CA ARG A 269 10.89 -5.23 -24.98
C ARG A 269 11.70 -3.96 -25.22
N TYR A 270 12.53 -3.55 -24.27
CA TYR A 270 13.30 -2.31 -24.35
C TYR A 270 14.80 -2.53 -24.61
N ALA A 271 15.25 -3.78 -24.78
CA ALA A 271 16.65 -4.15 -24.95
C ALA A 271 17.58 -3.63 -23.82
N ILE A 272 17.06 -3.59 -22.59
CA ILE A 272 17.74 -3.05 -21.40
C ILE A 272 18.29 -4.16 -20.49
N SER A 273 19.38 -3.86 -19.79
CA SER A 273 20.00 -4.75 -18.81
C SER A 273 19.13 -5.02 -17.58
N ARG A 274 19.29 -6.23 -17.00
CA ARG A 274 18.65 -6.61 -15.73
C ARG A 274 19.06 -5.69 -14.57
N GLU A 275 20.30 -5.17 -14.61
CA GLU A 275 20.79 -4.23 -13.59
C GLU A 275 20.06 -2.87 -13.66
N THR A 276 19.85 -2.32 -14.87
CA THR A 276 19.02 -1.11 -15.05
C THR A 276 17.57 -1.34 -14.60
N VAL A 277 16.97 -2.49 -14.91
CA VAL A 277 15.62 -2.84 -14.41
C VAL A 277 15.57 -2.82 -12.89
N ARG A 278 16.51 -3.51 -12.22
CA ARG A 278 16.53 -3.63 -10.75
C ARG A 278 16.87 -2.32 -10.04
N GLN A 279 17.83 -1.55 -10.56
CA GLN A 279 18.32 -0.33 -9.92
C GLN A 279 17.38 0.87 -10.13
N PHE A 280 16.68 0.95 -11.26
CA PHE A 280 15.89 2.14 -11.62
C PHE A 280 14.40 1.86 -11.86
N LEU A 281 14.02 0.79 -12.56
CA LEU A 281 12.60 0.56 -12.92
C LEU A 281 11.82 -0.08 -11.78
N SER A 282 12.43 -1.00 -11.01
CA SER A 282 11.76 -1.83 -9.99
C SER A 282 10.81 -1.08 -9.04
N PRO A 283 11.16 0.09 -8.45
CA PRO A 283 10.24 0.84 -7.59
C PRO A 283 9.03 1.47 -8.32
N VAL A 284 9.14 1.73 -9.63
CA VAL A 284 8.05 2.28 -10.46
C VAL A 284 7.09 1.16 -10.87
N GLU A 285 7.63 0.16 -11.59
CA GLU A 285 6.89 -0.95 -12.18
C GLU A 285 6.28 -1.84 -11.10
N GLY A 286 7.09 -2.16 -10.07
CA GLY A 286 6.63 -2.84 -8.86
C GLY A 286 5.77 -1.97 -7.94
N GLY A 287 5.81 -0.64 -8.11
CA GLY A 287 5.14 0.33 -7.23
C GLY A 287 3.61 0.23 -7.22
N GLY A 288 2.99 -0.35 -8.25
CA GLY A 288 1.56 -0.66 -8.29
C GLY A 288 1.20 -1.87 -7.41
N TYR A 289 1.94 -2.97 -7.57
CA TYR A 289 1.62 -4.28 -7.01
C TYR A 289 2.28 -4.56 -5.65
N GLY A 290 3.39 -3.89 -5.34
CA GLY A 290 4.17 -4.05 -4.10
C GLY A 290 5.19 -5.18 -4.16
N LEU A 291 5.47 -5.72 -5.34
CA LEU A 291 6.51 -6.73 -5.61
C LEU A 291 7.42 -6.19 -6.71
N GLY A 292 8.68 -6.63 -6.78
CA GLY A 292 9.57 -6.27 -7.88
C GLY A 292 9.13 -6.90 -9.21
N PRO A 293 9.59 -6.35 -10.37
CA PRO A 293 9.27 -6.89 -11.69
C PRO A 293 9.86 -8.29 -11.90
N ASP A 294 10.85 -8.69 -11.10
CA ASP A 294 11.48 -10.02 -11.05
C ASP A 294 10.57 -11.14 -10.55
N VAL A 295 9.39 -10.83 -9.98
CA VAL A 295 8.38 -11.81 -9.54
C VAL A 295 6.95 -11.46 -9.96
N LEU A 296 6.76 -10.38 -10.73
CA LEU A 296 5.46 -10.04 -11.32
C LEU A 296 5.32 -10.72 -12.69
N SER A 297 4.11 -11.17 -13.02
CA SER A 297 3.74 -11.59 -14.37
C SER A 297 3.87 -10.41 -15.34
N ALA A 298 4.39 -10.64 -16.54
CA ALA A 298 4.45 -9.58 -17.56
C ALA A 298 3.06 -9.12 -18.03
N TYR A 299 2.01 -9.91 -17.81
CA TYR A 299 0.62 -9.51 -18.08
C TYR A 299 0.19 -8.30 -17.24
N CYS A 300 0.80 -8.08 -16.06
CA CYS A 300 0.58 -6.90 -15.24
C CYS A 300 0.84 -5.57 -15.97
N ASN A 301 1.69 -5.56 -17.00
CA ASN A 301 1.95 -4.37 -17.83
C ASN A 301 0.77 -3.98 -18.74
N TYR A 302 -0.20 -4.87 -18.97
CA TYR A 302 -1.32 -4.68 -19.90
C TYR A 302 -2.70 -4.84 -19.25
N ALA A 303 -2.79 -5.43 -18.06
CA ALA A 303 -4.05 -5.81 -17.43
C ALA A 303 -5.09 -4.68 -17.29
N ILE A 304 -4.65 -3.43 -17.11
CA ILE A 304 -5.55 -2.26 -17.03
C ILE A 304 -6.08 -1.89 -18.43
N GLU A 305 -5.19 -1.77 -19.43
CA GLU A 305 -5.57 -1.48 -20.82
C GLU A 305 -6.54 -2.54 -21.36
N ASN A 306 -6.32 -3.82 -21.06
CA ASN A 306 -7.18 -4.92 -21.54
C ASN A 306 -8.59 -4.90 -20.93
N GLN A 307 -8.72 -4.47 -19.66
CA GLN A 307 -10.01 -4.45 -18.97
C GLN A 307 -10.82 -3.19 -19.31
N PHE A 308 -10.15 -2.07 -19.65
CA PHE A 308 -10.79 -0.79 -19.95
C PHE A 308 -10.13 -0.07 -21.15
N PRO A 309 -10.12 -0.66 -22.36
CA PRO A 309 -9.38 -0.12 -23.52
C PRO A 309 -9.97 1.18 -24.10
N GLU A 310 -11.18 1.57 -23.67
CA GLU A 310 -11.85 2.82 -24.05
C GLU A 310 -11.67 3.92 -22.99
N ASP A 311 -11.09 3.63 -21.82
CA ASP A 311 -10.88 4.60 -20.74
C ASP A 311 -9.46 5.20 -20.80
N GLY A 312 -9.38 6.50 -20.53
CA GLY A 312 -8.17 7.31 -20.62
C GLY A 312 -8.33 8.47 -21.60
N ASP A 313 -7.81 9.64 -21.23
CA ASP A 313 -7.73 10.81 -22.09
C ASP A 313 -6.30 11.36 -22.01
N ALA A 314 -5.57 11.32 -23.12
CA ALA A 314 -4.16 11.74 -23.17
C ALA A 314 -3.95 13.26 -23.02
N THR A 315 -5.01 14.06 -23.13
CA THR A 315 -4.98 15.52 -22.97
C THR A 315 -5.32 15.97 -21.55
N LEU A 316 -6.23 15.25 -20.89
CA LEU A 316 -6.65 15.52 -19.51
C LEU A 316 -5.77 14.79 -18.47
N GLY A 317 -5.28 13.60 -18.82
CA GLY A 317 -4.48 12.73 -17.97
C GLY A 317 -5.24 12.14 -16.77
N ASP A 318 -4.51 11.42 -15.93
CA ASP A 318 -5.02 10.83 -14.68
C ASP A 318 -5.68 11.87 -13.78
N GLN A 319 -6.92 11.59 -13.36
CA GLN A 319 -7.65 12.45 -12.43
C GLN A 319 -7.54 11.92 -10.99
N MET A 320 -7.65 12.84 -10.02
CA MET A 320 -7.45 12.50 -8.61
C MET A 320 -8.20 13.45 -7.68
N PHE A 321 -9.15 12.93 -6.88
CA PHE A 321 -9.71 13.70 -5.77
C PHE A 321 -8.59 13.99 -4.73
N PRO A 322 -8.76 14.97 -3.84
CA PRO A 322 -7.80 15.22 -2.76
C PRO A 322 -7.53 13.97 -1.89
N ASP A 323 -8.54 13.11 -1.70
CA ASP A 323 -8.46 11.85 -0.95
C ASP A 323 -8.18 10.61 -1.82
N GLY A 324 -7.74 10.82 -3.05
CA GLY A 324 -7.55 9.77 -4.03
C GLY A 324 -8.89 9.33 -4.61
N ASN A 325 -9.32 8.12 -4.30
CA ASN A 325 -10.62 7.59 -4.74
C ASN A 325 -11.69 7.54 -3.62
N GLY A 326 -11.44 8.14 -2.46
CA GLY A 326 -12.42 8.24 -1.38
C GLY A 326 -13.70 9.00 -1.77
N GLY A 327 -13.60 9.94 -2.72
CA GLY A 327 -14.75 10.57 -3.38
C GLY A 327 -15.76 9.57 -3.95
N PHE A 328 -15.31 8.56 -4.70
CA PHE A 328 -16.18 7.53 -5.27
C PHE A 328 -16.92 6.73 -4.19
N ALA A 329 -16.22 6.25 -3.16
CA ALA A 329 -16.85 5.50 -2.07
C ALA A 329 -17.97 6.32 -1.38
N ARG A 330 -17.83 7.65 -1.33
CA ARG A 330 -18.83 8.57 -0.76
C ARG A 330 -20.00 8.83 -1.71
N LEU A 331 -19.76 8.98 -3.02
CA LEU A 331 -20.81 9.02 -4.07
C LEU A 331 -21.66 7.74 -4.06
N MET A 332 -21.01 6.59 -3.96
CA MET A 332 -21.65 5.27 -3.88
C MET A 332 -22.54 5.14 -2.64
N VAL A 333 -22.03 5.55 -1.46
CA VAL A 333 -22.82 5.53 -0.22
C VAL A 333 -23.97 6.55 -0.27
N LYS A 334 -23.80 7.73 -0.87
CA LYS A 334 -24.91 8.69 -1.12
C LYS A 334 -25.97 8.13 -2.07
N THR A 335 -25.58 7.29 -3.03
CA THR A 335 -26.50 6.62 -3.96
C THR A 335 -27.28 5.49 -3.28
N LEU A 336 -26.64 4.71 -2.40
CA LEU A 336 -27.30 3.63 -1.65
C LEU A 336 -28.14 4.12 -0.45
N VAL A 337 -27.69 5.19 0.21
CA VAL A 337 -28.28 5.77 1.42
C VAL A 337 -28.31 7.31 1.26
N PRO A 338 -29.39 7.89 0.71
CA PRO A 338 -29.48 9.33 0.43
C PRO A 338 -29.22 10.23 1.65
N ASP A 339 -29.59 9.77 2.84
CA ASP A 339 -29.40 10.45 4.13
C ASP A 339 -27.96 10.45 4.66
N ALA A 340 -27.04 9.71 4.03
CA ALA A 340 -25.66 9.54 4.51
C ALA A 340 -24.82 10.84 4.46
N PHE A 341 -25.22 11.80 3.63
CA PHE A 341 -24.61 13.14 3.53
C PHE A 341 -25.69 14.19 3.26
N ALA A 342 -25.53 15.39 3.80
CA ALA A 342 -26.39 16.52 3.45
C ALA A 342 -26.19 16.99 1.99
N GLY A 343 -27.20 17.67 1.44
CA GLY A 343 -27.15 18.21 0.07
C GLY A 343 -27.52 17.20 -1.04
N PRO A 344 -27.36 17.61 -2.32
CA PRO A 344 -27.68 16.78 -3.48
C PRO A 344 -26.71 15.61 -3.68
N ARG A 345 -26.93 14.81 -4.71
CA ARG A 345 -26.05 13.69 -5.12
C ARG A 345 -25.03 14.18 -6.17
N THR A 346 -24.04 14.93 -5.70
CA THR A 346 -22.92 15.48 -6.49
C THR A 346 -21.60 15.36 -5.74
N VAL A 347 -20.49 15.44 -6.47
CA VAL A 347 -19.10 15.46 -6.00
C VAL A 347 -18.93 16.45 -4.85
N ASP A 348 -19.32 17.72 -5.01
CA ASP A 348 -19.12 18.74 -3.98
C ASP A 348 -19.90 18.45 -2.69
N ALA A 349 -21.15 18.00 -2.84
CA ALA A 349 -22.03 17.71 -1.71
C ALA A 349 -21.51 16.53 -0.88
N VAL A 350 -21.08 15.43 -1.51
CA VAL A 350 -20.47 14.30 -0.80
C VAL A 350 -19.04 14.59 -0.35
N TRP A 351 -18.34 15.51 -1.00
CA TRP A 351 -16.98 15.89 -0.62
C TRP A 351 -16.94 16.66 0.69
N GLN A 352 -17.77 17.70 0.79
CA GLN A 352 -17.77 18.70 1.84
C GLN A 352 -18.46 18.23 3.14
N ASN A 353 -19.55 17.47 3.03
CA ASN A 353 -20.39 17.13 4.18
C ASN A 353 -19.86 15.95 5.00
N ARG A 354 -20.17 15.93 6.31
CA ARG A 354 -19.80 14.83 7.21
C ARG A 354 -20.67 13.59 6.97
N VAL A 355 -20.13 12.42 7.29
CA VAL A 355 -20.87 11.14 7.21
C VAL A 355 -21.93 11.10 8.33
N ASN A 356 -23.20 10.98 7.95
CA ASN A 356 -24.29 10.72 8.87
C ASN A 356 -24.32 9.24 9.25
N PHE A 357 -23.47 8.83 10.21
CA PHE A 357 -23.41 7.44 10.66
C PHE A 357 -24.75 6.89 11.18
N ARG A 358 -25.68 7.75 11.64
CA ARG A 358 -27.05 7.38 12.04
C ARG A 358 -28.00 7.11 10.86
N ALA A 359 -27.58 7.38 9.62
CA ALA A 359 -28.30 6.97 8.41
C ALA A 359 -27.98 5.54 7.99
N LEU A 360 -26.74 5.09 8.19
CA LEU A 360 -26.20 3.93 7.48
C LEU A 360 -26.94 2.61 7.77
N ASP A 361 -27.29 2.30 9.02
CA ASP A 361 -27.88 0.99 9.43
C ASP A 361 -29.34 1.09 9.94
N ARG A 362 -30.12 2.08 9.49
CA ARG A 362 -31.56 2.18 9.82
C ARG A 362 -32.35 1.01 9.20
N ALA A 363 -33.40 0.53 9.87
CA ALA A 363 -34.18 -0.61 9.41
C ALA A 363 -35.20 -0.30 8.27
N SER A 364 -35.55 0.97 8.07
CA SER A 364 -36.66 1.43 7.19
C SER A 364 -36.26 1.69 5.73
N GLN A 365 -35.06 1.31 5.32
CA GLN A 365 -34.47 1.64 4.00
C GLN A 365 -34.06 0.37 3.25
N ALA A 366 -34.07 0.44 1.91
CA ALA A 366 -33.78 -0.69 1.04
C ALA A 366 -32.33 -1.21 1.18
N THR A 367 -31.34 -0.32 1.32
CA THR A 367 -29.94 -0.69 1.57
C THR A 367 -29.51 -0.25 2.96
N ARG A 368 -28.77 -1.11 3.66
CA ARG A 368 -28.14 -0.83 4.95
C ARG A 368 -26.63 -1.02 4.87
N LEU A 369 -25.87 -0.15 5.52
CA LEU A 369 -24.42 -0.22 5.68
C LEU A 369 -24.07 -0.48 7.15
N ARG A 370 -23.66 -1.70 7.47
CA ARG A 370 -23.33 -2.16 8.82
C ARG A 370 -21.82 -2.17 9.04
N LEU A 371 -21.34 -1.08 9.65
CA LEU A 371 -19.92 -0.87 10.00
C LEU A 371 -19.56 -1.50 11.35
N ASN A 372 -18.26 -1.70 11.59
CA ASN A 372 -17.68 -2.39 12.75
C ASN A 372 -18.27 -3.80 12.91
N SER A 373 -18.30 -4.59 11.84
CA SER A 373 -18.94 -5.90 11.81
C SER A 373 -18.18 -6.87 10.91
N THR A 374 -17.27 -7.63 11.50
CA THR A 374 -16.45 -8.62 10.79
C THR A 374 -17.28 -9.87 10.54
N VAL A 375 -17.60 -10.17 9.28
CA VAL A 375 -18.16 -11.48 8.91
C VAL A 375 -17.13 -12.57 9.20
N VAL A 376 -17.57 -13.64 9.86
CA VAL A 376 -16.73 -14.77 10.27
C VAL A 376 -17.13 -16.09 9.60
N ARG A 377 -18.40 -16.24 9.19
CA ARG A 377 -18.90 -17.43 8.48
C ARG A 377 -20.02 -17.04 7.51
N VAL A 378 -19.96 -17.57 6.30
CA VAL A 378 -20.98 -17.53 5.25
C VAL A 378 -21.22 -19.00 4.88
N ALA A 379 -22.43 -19.50 5.15
CA ALA A 379 -22.77 -20.91 4.95
C ALA A 379 -24.22 -21.07 4.48
N HIS A 380 -24.49 -22.07 3.65
CA HIS A 380 -25.84 -22.43 3.22
C HIS A 380 -26.67 -22.97 4.41
N ALA A 381 -27.98 -22.73 4.39
CA ALA A 381 -28.90 -23.23 5.42
C ALA A 381 -29.26 -24.71 5.18
N GLY A 382 -28.27 -25.59 5.29
CA GLY A 382 -28.36 -27.00 4.90
C GLY A 382 -27.50 -27.30 3.66
N ASP A 383 -27.91 -28.26 2.85
CA ASP A 383 -27.20 -28.67 1.65
C ASP A 383 -27.11 -27.52 0.61
N PRO A 384 -25.92 -27.15 0.11
CA PRO A 384 -25.75 -26.02 -0.82
C PRO A 384 -26.54 -26.11 -2.14
N SER A 385 -26.91 -27.31 -2.60
CA SER A 385 -27.67 -27.48 -3.85
C SER A 385 -29.16 -27.18 -3.71
N SER A 386 -29.68 -27.17 -2.47
CA SER A 386 -31.13 -27.04 -2.18
C SER A 386 -31.47 -26.02 -1.08
N ALA A 387 -30.47 -25.43 -0.41
CA ALA A 387 -30.68 -24.53 0.71
C ALA A 387 -31.51 -23.28 0.35
N PRO A 388 -32.62 -22.99 1.06
CA PRO A 388 -33.52 -21.89 0.72
C PRO A 388 -32.97 -20.49 1.06
N HIS A 389 -31.82 -20.41 1.72
CA HIS A 389 -31.09 -19.17 2.02
C HIS A 389 -29.65 -19.47 2.46
N VAL A 390 -28.81 -18.44 2.45
CA VAL A 390 -27.48 -18.41 3.06
C VAL A 390 -27.58 -17.73 4.42
N VAL A 391 -26.86 -18.23 5.42
CA VAL A 391 -26.67 -17.61 6.73
C VAL A 391 -25.33 -16.89 6.75
N VAL A 392 -25.33 -15.61 7.14
CA VAL A 392 -24.13 -14.79 7.30
C VAL A 392 -23.96 -14.45 8.77
N THR A 393 -22.93 -15.00 9.39
CA THR A 393 -22.57 -14.77 10.80
C THR A 393 -21.41 -13.79 10.91
N TYR A 394 -21.54 -12.80 11.79
CA TYR A 394 -20.56 -11.73 12.00
C TYR A 394 -20.33 -11.41 13.48
N ALA A 395 -19.12 -10.98 13.79
CA ALA A 395 -18.74 -10.43 15.08
C ALA A 395 -19.02 -8.93 15.13
N LYS A 396 -19.64 -8.45 16.22
CA LYS A 396 -19.80 -7.02 16.53
C LYS A 396 -19.54 -6.80 18.02
N GLY A 397 -18.44 -6.11 18.33
CA GLY A 397 -17.88 -6.11 19.67
C GLY A 397 -17.58 -7.54 20.14
N LYS A 398 -17.96 -7.88 21.38
CA LYS A 398 -17.71 -9.23 21.95
C LYS A 398 -18.71 -10.32 21.52
N LYS A 399 -19.80 -9.98 20.80
CA LYS A 399 -20.89 -10.91 20.45
C LYS A 399 -20.85 -11.32 18.98
N LEU A 400 -21.36 -12.52 18.70
CA LEU A 400 -21.65 -12.99 17.34
C LEU A 400 -23.16 -12.85 17.06
N TYR A 401 -23.48 -12.55 15.82
CA TYR A 401 -24.84 -12.32 15.31
C TYR A 401 -24.98 -12.97 13.93
N SER A 402 -26.18 -13.36 13.53
CA SER A 402 -26.46 -13.89 12.19
C SER A 402 -27.64 -13.19 11.50
N VAL A 403 -27.56 -13.12 10.17
CA VAL A 403 -28.64 -12.68 9.26
C VAL A 403 -28.87 -13.76 8.19
N ARG A 404 -30.05 -13.74 7.55
CA ARG A 404 -30.38 -14.63 6.42
C ARG A 404 -30.42 -13.85 5.10
N ALA A 405 -29.88 -14.44 4.05
CA ALA A 405 -29.77 -13.84 2.72
C ALA A 405 -30.26 -14.78 1.62
N ARG A 406 -30.97 -14.29 0.59
CA ARG A 406 -31.20 -15.09 -0.63
C ARG A 406 -29.93 -15.27 -1.45
N SER A 407 -29.05 -14.28 -1.45
CA SER A 407 -27.77 -14.31 -2.16
C SER A 407 -26.71 -13.53 -1.38
N VAL A 408 -25.44 -13.92 -1.52
CA VAL A 408 -24.31 -13.27 -0.87
C VAL A 408 -23.21 -13.00 -1.90
N VAL A 409 -22.67 -11.78 -1.90
CA VAL A 409 -21.47 -11.41 -2.66
C VAL A 409 -20.34 -11.19 -1.65
N VAL A 410 -19.26 -11.97 -1.76
CA VAL A 410 -18.08 -11.81 -0.91
C VAL A 410 -17.07 -10.92 -1.63
N ALA A 411 -17.14 -9.63 -1.33
CA ALA A 411 -16.26 -8.57 -1.85
C ALA A 411 -15.12 -8.21 -0.87
N GLY A 412 -14.76 -9.15 0.02
CA GLY A 412 -13.60 -9.07 0.90
C GLY A 412 -12.32 -9.58 0.23
N GLY A 413 -11.17 -9.33 0.85
CA GLY A 413 -9.89 -9.85 0.36
C GLY A 413 -9.87 -11.38 0.28
N SER A 414 -9.21 -11.93 -0.74
CA SER A 414 -9.13 -13.40 -0.97
C SER A 414 -8.60 -14.19 0.23
N TRP A 415 -7.76 -13.55 1.05
CA TRP A 415 -7.23 -14.12 2.30
C TRP A 415 -8.30 -14.31 3.38
N THR A 416 -9.38 -13.50 3.44
CA THR A 416 -10.54 -13.75 4.32
C THR A 416 -11.59 -14.62 3.66
N ALA A 417 -11.82 -14.46 2.34
CA ALA A 417 -12.84 -15.21 1.60
C ALA A 417 -12.70 -16.74 1.79
N LYS A 418 -11.47 -17.26 1.68
CA LYS A 418 -11.15 -18.69 1.84
C LYS A 418 -11.38 -19.27 3.24
N HIS A 419 -11.56 -18.41 4.26
CA HIS A 419 -11.86 -18.80 5.63
C HIS A 419 -13.35 -18.60 5.97
N ILE A 420 -13.96 -17.49 5.54
CA ILE A 420 -15.37 -17.22 5.88
C ILE A 420 -16.37 -18.03 5.06
N VAL A 421 -16.07 -18.34 3.79
CA VAL A 421 -16.99 -19.14 2.95
C VAL A 421 -16.82 -20.61 3.33
N TYR A 422 -17.79 -21.13 4.07
CA TYR A 422 -17.74 -22.47 4.64
C TYR A 422 -17.82 -23.52 3.53
N ASP A 423 -18.86 -23.44 2.69
CA ASP A 423 -19.13 -24.37 1.59
C ASP A 423 -18.28 -24.12 0.33
N LEU A 424 -17.16 -23.40 0.45
CA LEU A 424 -16.27 -23.14 -0.68
C LEU A 424 -15.63 -24.46 -1.16
N PRO A 425 -15.78 -24.85 -2.44
CA PRO A 425 -15.20 -26.07 -2.97
C PRO A 425 -13.69 -26.11 -2.78
N ALA A 426 -13.13 -27.31 -2.55
CA ALA A 426 -11.69 -27.52 -2.29
C ALA A 426 -10.83 -26.81 -3.36
N SER A 427 -11.08 -27.07 -4.64
CA SER A 427 -10.37 -26.45 -5.78
C SER A 427 -10.32 -24.91 -5.74
N HIS A 428 -11.37 -24.25 -5.23
CA HIS A 428 -11.41 -22.79 -5.11
C HIS A 428 -10.66 -22.31 -3.86
N ARG A 429 -10.69 -23.10 -2.78
CA ARG A 429 -9.91 -22.85 -1.56
C ARG A 429 -8.41 -23.01 -1.80
N ASP A 430 -8.04 -23.99 -2.62
CA ASP A 430 -6.67 -24.29 -3.06
C ASP A 430 -6.14 -23.19 -4.00
N ALA A 431 -6.94 -22.74 -4.97
CA ALA A 431 -6.61 -21.57 -5.79
C ALA A 431 -6.37 -20.31 -4.93
N TYR A 432 -7.20 -20.04 -3.92
CA TYR A 432 -6.97 -18.94 -2.98
C TYR A 432 -5.75 -19.12 -2.05
N ALA A 433 -5.19 -20.33 -1.94
CA ALA A 433 -3.92 -20.56 -1.26
C ALA A 433 -2.73 -20.10 -2.13
N GLN A 434 -2.80 -20.31 -3.45
CA GLN A 434 -1.76 -19.94 -4.42
C GLN A 434 -1.62 -18.42 -4.64
N PHE A 435 -2.64 -17.63 -4.34
CA PHE A 435 -2.57 -16.16 -4.49
C PHE A 435 -1.53 -15.56 -3.54
N TYR A 436 -0.50 -14.90 -4.06
CA TYR A 436 0.46 -14.14 -3.23
C TYR A 436 -0.10 -12.76 -2.86
N ARG A 437 0.39 -12.18 -1.75
CA ARG A 437 -0.05 -10.87 -1.24
C ARG A 437 1.15 -10.10 -0.71
N SER A 438 1.43 -8.90 -1.24
CA SER A 438 2.49 -8.03 -0.70
C SER A 438 1.98 -7.10 0.41
N PRO A 439 2.70 -6.93 1.53
CA PRO A 439 2.38 -5.94 2.54
C PRO A 439 2.70 -4.51 2.04
N CYS A 440 1.68 -3.67 1.92
CA CYS A 440 1.79 -2.28 1.50
C CYS A 440 1.64 -1.32 2.69
N LEU A 441 2.53 -0.32 2.80
CA LEU A 441 2.42 0.79 3.75
C LEU A 441 2.48 2.15 3.03
N MET A 442 1.40 2.93 3.14
CA MET A 442 1.36 4.33 2.72
C MET A 442 1.69 5.26 3.91
N ALA A 443 2.47 6.31 3.66
CA ALA A 443 2.87 7.29 4.67
C ALA A 443 2.59 8.72 4.19
N ASN A 444 1.53 9.37 4.70
CA ASN A 444 1.27 10.77 4.35
C ASN A 444 2.07 11.72 5.26
N ILE A 445 3.14 12.31 4.75
CA ILE A 445 3.96 13.29 5.49
C ILE A 445 3.47 14.71 5.18
N ALA A 446 2.86 15.38 6.17
CA ALA A 446 2.42 16.77 6.04
C ALA A 446 3.54 17.76 6.42
N VAL A 447 3.79 18.76 5.58
CA VAL A 447 4.82 19.79 5.82
C VAL A 447 4.17 21.17 5.97
N ARG A 448 4.73 21.98 6.89
CA ARG A 448 4.23 23.33 7.21
C ARG A 448 4.37 24.32 6.06
N ASN A 449 5.37 24.12 5.22
CA ASN A 449 5.63 24.84 3.98
C ASN A 449 6.59 24.02 3.12
N TRP A 450 6.65 24.30 1.82
CA TRP A 450 7.52 23.60 0.87
C TRP A 450 8.51 24.55 0.18
N ARG A 451 8.84 25.68 0.83
CA ARG A 451 9.79 26.70 0.36
C ARG A 451 11.14 26.13 -0.07
N PHE A 452 11.56 24.99 0.47
CA PHE A 452 12.83 24.35 0.12
C PHE A 452 12.82 23.78 -1.31
N LEU A 453 11.75 23.08 -1.71
CA LEU A 453 11.55 22.59 -3.08
C LEU A 453 11.49 23.77 -4.07
N TYR A 454 10.69 24.78 -3.78
CA TYR A 454 10.59 26.01 -4.59
C TYR A 454 11.96 26.71 -4.76
N LYS A 455 12.76 26.81 -3.70
CA LYS A 455 14.12 27.39 -3.76
C LYS A 455 15.14 26.54 -4.53
N MET A 456 14.90 25.24 -4.71
CA MET A 456 15.70 24.39 -5.59
C MET A 456 15.19 24.38 -7.03
N GLY A 457 14.07 25.04 -7.32
CA GLY A 457 13.39 24.97 -8.61
C GLY A 457 12.72 23.61 -8.88
N LEU A 458 12.28 22.89 -7.83
CA LEU A 458 11.69 21.56 -7.93
C LEU A 458 10.20 21.53 -7.53
N SER A 459 9.37 20.81 -8.30
CA SER A 459 8.00 20.38 -7.92
C SER A 459 8.00 19.04 -7.22
N GLY A 460 8.78 18.11 -7.76
CA GLY A 460 9.00 16.77 -7.23
C GLY A 460 10.42 16.28 -7.52
N CYS A 461 10.77 15.14 -6.95
CA CYS A 461 12.05 14.50 -7.17
C CYS A 461 12.01 13.00 -6.91
N ARG A 462 12.93 12.29 -7.55
CA ARG A 462 13.24 10.88 -7.28
C ARG A 462 14.62 10.77 -6.63
N TRP A 463 14.82 9.78 -5.78
CA TRP A 463 16.13 9.29 -5.34
C TRP A 463 16.16 7.77 -5.45
N PHE A 464 17.37 7.21 -5.43
CA PHE A 464 17.56 5.77 -5.54
C PHE A 464 18.20 5.25 -4.25
N GLY A 465 17.65 4.15 -3.71
CA GLY A 465 18.07 3.52 -2.46
C GLY A 465 17.53 4.19 -1.19
N GLY A 466 17.48 3.42 -0.09
CA GLY A 466 16.85 3.83 1.17
C GLY A 466 15.33 3.60 1.16
N LEU A 467 14.61 4.24 2.08
CA LEU A 467 13.16 4.15 2.16
C LEU A 467 12.48 5.12 1.21
N GLY A 468 11.54 4.60 0.42
CA GLY A 468 10.81 5.34 -0.61
C GLY A 468 11.74 5.72 -1.76
N ASP A 469 11.18 6.12 -2.90
CA ASP A 469 11.97 6.55 -4.05
C ASP A 469 11.57 7.93 -4.60
N TYR A 470 10.39 8.49 -4.27
CA TYR A 470 10.00 9.79 -4.78
C TYR A 470 9.20 10.70 -3.83
N LEU A 471 9.18 11.98 -4.20
CA LEU A 471 8.48 13.06 -3.52
C LEU A 471 7.81 13.96 -4.57
N SER A 472 6.52 14.30 -4.42
CA SER A 472 5.85 15.24 -5.35
C SER A 472 4.88 16.21 -4.66
N VAL A 473 5.05 17.52 -4.88
CA VAL A 473 4.05 18.56 -4.54
C VAL A 473 3.16 18.77 -5.76
N ARG A 474 1.85 18.63 -5.59
CA ARG A 474 0.84 18.72 -6.66
C ARG A 474 -0.21 19.79 -6.39
N LYS A 475 -0.84 20.32 -7.44
CA LYS A 475 -2.10 21.07 -7.35
C LYS A 475 -3.23 20.12 -6.94
N MET A 476 -4.06 20.51 -5.98
CA MET A 476 -5.23 19.73 -5.57
C MET A 476 -6.43 20.04 -6.48
N ALA A 477 -7.27 19.04 -6.75
CA ALA A 477 -8.54 19.22 -7.43
C ALA A 477 -9.52 20.08 -6.60
N LEU A 478 -10.28 20.95 -7.28
CA LEU A 478 -11.24 21.86 -6.67
C LEU A 478 -12.59 21.16 -6.47
N VAL A 479 -12.78 20.63 -5.26
CA VAL A 479 -14.02 19.97 -4.81
C VAL A 479 -14.42 20.49 -3.43
N GLY A 480 -15.70 20.86 -3.29
CA GLY A 480 -16.28 21.51 -2.12
C GLY A 480 -15.44 22.71 -1.64
N ASN A 481 -15.03 22.66 -0.37
CA ASN A 481 -14.29 23.74 0.31
C ASN A 481 -12.76 23.52 0.38
N GLU A 482 -12.16 22.75 -0.52
CA GLU A 482 -10.69 22.70 -0.61
C GLU A 482 -10.11 24.07 -0.97
N PRO A 483 -8.88 24.42 -0.50
CA PRO A 483 -8.30 25.74 -0.76
C PRO A 483 -8.15 25.99 -2.27
N ARG A 484 -8.65 27.11 -2.79
CA ARG A 484 -8.59 27.43 -4.23
C ARG A 484 -7.19 27.76 -4.77
N THR A 485 -6.20 27.97 -3.88
CA THR A 485 -4.85 28.44 -4.24
C THR A 485 -3.74 27.67 -3.51
N ILE A 486 -2.64 27.39 -4.24
CA ILE A 486 -1.42 26.75 -3.74
C ILE A 486 -0.20 27.68 -3.87
N GLY A 487 0.74 27.58 -2.94
CA GLY A 487 1.99 28.36 -2.99
C GLY A 487 2.99 27.92 -1.92
N PRO A 488 4.29 28.26 -2.08
CA PRO A 488 5.40 27.68 -1.31
C PRO A 488 5.37 28.02 0.17
N VAL A 489 4.65 29.08 0.56
CA VAL A 489 4.57 29.57 1.95
C VAL A 489 3.50 28.89 2.80
N ARG A 490 2.60 28.09 2.20
CA ARG A 490 1.48 27.43 2.90
C ARG A 490 1.77 25.95 3.19
N PRO A 491 1.12 25.37 4.21
CA PRO A 491 1.06 23.93 4.39
C PRO A 491 0.62 23.21 3.12
N ALA A 492 1.35 22.15 2.79
CA ALA A 492 1.10 21.27 1.66
C ALA A 492 1.44 19.84 2.06
N ARG A 493 1.16 18.90 1.16
CA ARG A 493 1.77 17.57 1.21
C ARG A 493 2.54 17.33 -0.08
N PRO A 494 3.86 17.19 0.04
CA PRO A 494 4.55 16.18 -0.72
C PRO A 494 3.86 14.82 -0.56
N VAL A 495 3.63 14.11 -1.65
CA VAL A 495 3.29 12.68 -1.64
C VAL A 495 4.60 11.88 -1.58
N ASP A 496 4.60 10.83 -0.77
CA ASP A 496 5.67 9.86 -0.53
C ASP A 496 5.00 8.46 -0.66
N ARG A 497 5.60 7.53 -1.42
CA ARG A 497 4.97 6.26 -1.81
C ARG A 497 5.79 5.05 -1.33
N ARG A 498 5.08 4.16 -0.64
CA ARG A 498 5.40 2.75 -0.31
C ARG A 498 6.77 2.46 0.32
N ALA A 499 6.69 1.99 1.55
CA ALA A 499 7.80 1.28 2.19
C ALA A 499 7.96 -0.15 1.65
N GLY A 500 8.72 -0.30 0.56
CA GLY A 500 9.69 -1.39 0.50
C GLY A 500 10.81 -1.05 1.48
N GLU A 501 10.90 -1.80 2.58
CA GLU A 501 11.91 -1.72 3.65
C GLU A 501 12.10 -0.37 4.41
N SER A 502 12.18 -0.44 5.75
CA SER A 502 12.88 0.53 6.63
C SER A 502 12.26 1.89 7.07
N GLY A 503 10.93 2.02 7.23
CA GLY A 503 10.29 2.89 8.27
C GLY A 503 10.37 4.44 8.18
N THR A 504 9.21 5.10 8.22
CA THR A 504 8.94 6.50 7.78
C THR A 504 9.86 7.66 8.21
N ARG A 505 10.68 7.51 9.27
CA ARG A 505 11.74 8.50 9.57
C ARG A 505 12.89 8.46 8.56
N ALA A 506 13.16 7.32 7.93
CA ALA A 506 14.26 7.14 6.98
C ALA A 506 14.02 7.93 5.68
N ALA A 507 12.78 7.98 5.17
CA ALA A 507 12.39 8.80 4.03
C ALA A 507 12.59 10.30 4.33
N ALA A 508 12.08 10.77 5.48
CA ALA A 508 12.30 12.15 5.93
C ALA A 508 13.80 12.49 6.11
N ARG A 509 14.62 11.55 6.61
CA ARG A 509 16.09 11.70 6.68
C ARG A 509 16.74 11.71 5.27
N HIS A 510 16.26 10.92 4.30
CA HIS A 510 16.76 10.91 2.92
C HIS A 510 16.39 12.19 2.17
N VAL A 511 15.12 12.64 2.23
CA VAL A 511 14.69 13.93 1.69
C VAL A 511 15.54 15.07 2.28
N VAL A 512 15.76 15.08 3.61
CA VAL A 512 16.64 16.10 4.23
C VAL A 512 18.10 15.98 3.78
N ARG A 513 18.64 14.78 3.55
CA ARG A 513 20.00 14.58 3.00
C ARG A 513 20.11 15.07 1.55
N ALA A 514 19.14 14.76 0.70
CA ALA A 514 19.10 15.21 -0.69
C ALA A 514 19.01 16.76 -0.78
N VAL A 515 18.10 17.35 0.00
CA VAL A 515 17.91 18.82 0.11
C VAL A 515 19.16 19.52 0.65
N ARG A 516 19.97 18.86 1.50
CA ARG A 516 21.20 19.44 2.06
C ARG A 516 22.31 19.68 1.03
N ALA A 517 22.34 18.96 -0.09
CA ALA A 517 23.43 19.04 -1.07
C ALA A 517 23.54 20.39 -1.80
N ARG A 518 22.51 21.26 -1.76
CA ARG A 518 22.44 22.47 -2.61
C ARG A 518 22.03 23.78 -1.89
N VAL A 519 21.93 23.79 -0.55
CA VAL A 519 21.37 24.93 0.21
C VAL A 519 22.40 25.58 1.18
N PRO A 520 22.87 26.82 0.92
CA PRO A 520 23.87 27.51 1.75
C PRO A 520 23.51 27.64 3.24
N ARG A 521 24.52 27.66 4.12
CA ARG A 521 24.37 27.67 5.60
C ARG A 521 23.48 28.79 6.17
N ALA A 522 23.27 29.88 5.43
CA ALA A 522 22.36 30.97 5.82
C ALA A 522 20.85 30.61 5.79
N THR A 523 20.40 29.61 5.02
CA THR A 523 18.94 29.39 4.81
C THR A 523 18.26 28.49 5.86
N TRP A 524 18.99 28.04 6.89
CA TRP A 524 18.64 26.84 7.67
C TRP A 524 17.69 27.02 8.87
N GLY A 525 16.96 28.13 8.95
CA GLY A 525 16.03 28.40 10.07
C GLY A 525 14.72 27.60 10.09
N TYR A 526 14.40 26.82 9.04
CA TYR A 526 13.01 26.46 8.71
C TYR A 526 12.65 24.96 8.73
N VAL A 527 13.61 24.04 8.94
CA VAL A 527 13.31 22.58 9.06
C VAL A 527 13.12 22.22 10.53
N CYS A 528 11.92 22.47 11.05
CA CYS A 528 11.61 22.33 12.48
C CYS A 528 10.58 21.22 12.75
N ALA A 529 11.06 19.98 12.85
CA ALA A 529 10.27 18.79 13.19
C ALA A 529 9.92 18.72 14.70
N ARG A 530 9.32 19.80 15.25
CA ARG A 530 8.73 19.76 16.59
C ARG A 530 7.49 18.87 16.59
N ARG A 531 7.34 18.03 17.63
CA ARG A 531 6.15 17.17 17.86
C ARG A 531 4.85 17.93 17.56
N ILE A 532 3.97 17.33 16.77
CA ILE A 532 2.56 17.71 16.73
C ILE A 532 2.03 17.55 18.16
N ARG A 533 1.59 18.65 18.77
CA ARG A 533 0.89 18.58 20.06
C ARG A 533 -0.52 18.08 19.79
N SER A 534 -0.86 16.90 20.33
CA SER A 534 -2.25 16.54 20.55
C SER A 534 -2.91 17.57 21.47
N ALA A 535 -4.21 17.80 21.31
CA ALA A 535 -4.95 18.65 22.23
C ALA A 535 -4.92 18.05 23.66
N PRO A 536 -4.70 18.86 24.71
CA PRO A 536 -4.63 18.36 26.08
C PRO A 536 -6.04 17.96 26.56
N GLY A 537 -6.29 16.68 26.77
CA GLY A 537 -7.66 16.21 26.98
C GLY A 537 -7.84 14.78 27.49
N HIS A 538 -6.98 14.30 28.39
CA HIS A 538 -7.32 13.23 29.37
C HIS A 538 -6.24 13.17 30.47
N ARG A 539 -6.53 13.74 31.65
CA ARG A 539 -5.79 13.38 32.87
C ARG A 539 -6.19 11.96 33.26
N ARG A 540 -5.22 11.11 33.61
CA ARG A 540 -5.51 9.87 34.35
C ARG A 540 -5.74 10.24 35.81
N HIS A 541 -6.81 9.76 36.41
CA HIS A 541 -6.86 9.57 37.87
C HIS A 541 -6.59 8.09 38.16
N HIS A 542 -5.79 7.84 39.19
CA HIS A 542 -5.57 6.49 39.71
C HIS A 542 -6.80 6.03 40.48
N SER A 543 -7.13 4.74 40.36
CA SER A 543 -8.05 4.08 41.27
C SER A 543 -7.35 3.72 42.57
N GLN A 544 -7.66 4.45 43.65
CA GLN A 544 -7.59 3.93 45.01
C GLN A 544 -8.98 4.01 45.62
N SER A 545 -9.31 3.01 46.44
CA SER A 545 -10.65 2.77 46.98
C SER A 545 -10.87 3.45 48.33
N LEU A 546 -12.01 4.12 48.53
CA LEU A 546 -12.75 4.23 49.81
C LEU A 546 -14.02 5.09 49.65
N GLY A 547 -15.00 4.90 50.54
CA GLY A 547 -15.88 5.99 51.01
C GLY A 547 -17.13 6.40 50.19
N SER A 548 -18.26 5.75 50.48
CA SER A 548 -19.59 6.36 50.75
C SER A 548 -20.12 7.62 50.02
N ARG A 549 -21.31 7.45 49.39
CA ARG A 549 -22.54 8.30 49.43
C ARG A 549 -22.44 9.83 49.23
N VAL A 550 -23.19 10.35 48.23
CA VAL A 550 -24.38 11.26 48.34
C VAL A 550 -24.93 11.55 46.92
N ARG A 551 -26.09 12.22 46.78
CA ARG A 551 -26.90 12.38 45.55
C ARG A 551 -26.75 13.76 44.86
N GLU A 552 -27.55 13.96 43.79
CA GLU A 552 -28.06 15.25 43.25
C GLU A 552 -27.05 16.14 42.47
N SER A 553 -27.44 16.99 41.50
CA SER A 553 -28.71 17.12 40.74
C SER A 553 -28.48 17.82 39.37
N ALA A 554 -29.57 18.14 38.64
CA ALA A 554 -29.54 18.61 37.25
C ALA A 554 -29.49 20.15 37.03
N ALA A 555 -29.61 20.55 35.75
CA ALA A 555 -29.84 21.91 35.21
C ALA A 555 -28.64 22.87 35.06
N GLY A 556 -28.87 23.97 34.32
CA GLY A 556 -27.94 25.07 34.04
C GLY A 556 -28.65 26.21 33.29
N VAL A 557 -28.03 27.39 33.12
CA VAL A 557 -28.60 28.53 32.33
C VAL A 557 -27.53 29.58 31.95
N PHE A 558 -27.89 30.54 31.07
CA PHE A 558 -27.08 31.62 30.48
C PHE A 558 -26.77 32.82 31.40
N LEU A 559 -25.69 33.57 31.07
CA LEU A 559 -25.56 35.04 31.01
C LEU A 559 -24.35 35.34 30.07
N ARG A 560 -24.36 36.08 28.94
CA ARG A 560 -24.82 37.43 28.51
C ARG A 560 -23.94 38.63 28.93
N HIS A 561 -23.15 39.14 27.98
CA HIS A 561 -22.88 40.59 27.68
C HIS A 561 -22.57 40.67 26.17
N ARG A 562 -23.23 41.45 25.30
CA ARG A 562 -23.50 42.92 25.17
C ARG A 562 -22.34 43.74 24.59
N TRP A 563 -22.62 44.40 23.46
CA TRP A 563 -21.95 45.58 22.91
C TRP A 563 -23.08 46.54 22.43
N PRO A 564 -22.95 47.88 22.52
CA PRO A 564 -24.05 48.82 22.25
C PRO A 564 -24.17 49.27 20.78
N ALA A 565 -25.20 50.08 20.47
CA ALA A 565 -25.54 50.59 19.13
C ALA A 565 -26.23 51.98 19.17
N GLY A 566 -26.34 52.63 18.01
CA GLY A 566 -26.87 53.98 17.76
C GLY A 566 -25.79 54.90 17.16
N ALA A 567 -26.06 55.90 16.32
CA ALA A 567 -27.27 56.34 15.57
C ALA A 567 -26.79 57.38 14.49
N GLU A 568 -27.50 57.80 13.43
CA GLU A 568 -28.78 57.42 12.80
C GLU A 568 -28.80 57.90 11.32
N GLY A 569 -29.92 57.78 10.58
CA GLY A 569 -30.07 58.35 9.21
C GLY A 569 -31.14 57.67 8.34
N ARG A 570 -32.01 58.47 7.71
CA ARG A 570 -33.20 58.10 6.90
C ARG A 570 -33.48 59.21 5.86
N PRO A 571 -34.42 59.05 4.90
CA PRO A 571 -34.93 57.84 4.22
C PRO A 571 -34.92 58.00 2.68
N GLU A 572 -35.42 57.01 1.92
CA GLU A 572 -36.49 57.24 0.92
C GLU A 572 -37.16 55.92 0.46
N GLU A 573 -38.19 56.06 -0.39
CA GLU A 573 -39.28 55.10 -0.68
C GLU A 573 -38.91 54.03 -1.76
N SER A 574 -39.70 53.03 -2.16
CA SER A 574 -41.17 52.85 -2.09
C SER A 574 -41.66 51.37 -2.14
N SER A 575 -42.98 51.18 -2.18
CA SER A 575 -43.80 49.95 -2.27
C SER A 575 -43.83 49.30 -3.68
N THR A 576 -44.45 48.16 -4.05
CA THR A 576 -45.39 47.13 -3.49
C THR A 576 -45.32 45.88 -4.44
N ARG A 577 -45.29 44.61 -4.00
CA ARG A 577 -46.39 43.65 -3.69
C ARG A 577 -47.43 43.29 -4.81
N ALA A 578 -47.23 42.11 -5.44
CA ALA A 578 -48.24 41.15 -6.00
C ALA A 578 -49.19 41.63 -7.14
N ASP A 579 -49.94 40.81 -7.90
CA ASP A 579 -50.06 39.34 -8.03
C ASP A 579 -50.64 38.95 -9.44
N ARG A 580 -50.30 37.76 -9.98
CA ARG A 580 -51.03 36.93 -11.01
C ARG A 580 -51.46 37.49 -12.39
N VAL A 581 -51.36 36.62 -13.41
CA VAL A 581 -52.49 35.96 -14.14
C VAL A 581 -51.94 34.78 -14.98
N CYS A 582 -52.77 33.80 -15.35
CA CYS A 582 -52.40 32.60 -16.11
C CYS A 582 -52.91 32.66 -17.57
N GLU A 583 -52.42 31.80 -18.47
CA GLU A 583 -53.28 30.78 -19.15
C GLU A 583 -52.52 29.75 -20.03
N TYR A 584 -53.27 28.67 -20.34
CA TYR A 584 -53.12 27.52 -21.27
C TYR A 584 -51.95 27.37 -22.27
N GLY A 585 -51.65 26.10 -22.60
CA GLY A 585 -51.12 25.69 -23.91
C GLY A 585 -50.33 24.37 -23.95
N SER A 586 -50.95 23.24 -24.34
CA SER A 586 -50.26 21.96 -24.57
C SER A 586 -50.42 21.47 -26.01
N CYS A 587 -49.37 20.85 -26.59
CA CYS A 587 -49.56 19.96 -27.75
C CYS A 587 -48.42 18.96 -27.99
N ARG A 588 -48.68 17.99 -28.87
CA ARG A 588 -47.77 16.95 -29.41
C ARG A 588 -46.95 17.53 -30.60
N GLY A 589 -45.90 16.92 -31.15
CA GLY A 589 -45.23 15.66 -30.86
C GLY A 589 -45.16 14.69 -32.06
N GLN A 590 -44.10 14.78 -32.89
CA GLN A 590 -43.63 13.83 -33.95
C GLN A 590 -42.21 14.32 -34.38
N ARG A 591 -41.16 13.49 -34.51
CA ARG A 591 -40.76 12.50 -35.57
C ARG A 591 -40.13 13.10 -36.84
N SER A 592 -39.14 12.36 -37.39
CA SER A 592 -38.55 12.44 -38.76
C SER A 592 -37.81 13.76 -39.10
N SER A 593 -36.49 13.70 -39.31
CA SER A 593 -35.77 13.53 -40.60
C SER A 593 -35.40 14.90 -41.20
N GLU A 594 -34.14 15.31 -41.23
CA GLU A 594 -33.05 14.86 -42.13
C GLU A 594 -32.91 15.80 -43.35
N LEU A 595 -31.65 16.14 -43.70
CA LEU A 595 -31.20 17.04 -44.78
C LEU A 595 -31.61 18.52 -44.64
N ASP A 596 -30.87 19.51 -45.13
CA ASP A 596 -29.45 19.77 -45.48
C ASP A 596 -29.47 21.15 -46.19
N SER A 597 -28.30 21.75 -46.38
CA SER A 597 -27.94 22.63 -47.51
C SER A 597 -28.09 24.15 -47.33
N ARG A 598 -27.19 24.99 -47.91
CA ARG A 598 -25.82 24.73 -48.42
C ARG A 598 -25.05 26.04 -48.67
N SER A 599 -23.75 26.00 -48.36
CA SER A 599 -22.65 26.64 -49.11
C SER A 599 -21.41 25.77 -48.88
N GLY A 600 -20.60 25.35 -49.86
CA GLY A 600 -20.31 25.87 -51.21
C GLY A 600 -18.85 26.34 -51.19
N SER A 601 -17.90 25.80 -51.97
CA SER A 601 -17.91 25.17 -53.31
C SER A 601 -17.75 23.63 -53.30
N ARG A 602 -18.14 22.81 -54.31
CA ARG A 602 -18.11 22.88 -55.80
C ARG A 602 -16.69 22.76 -56.40
N ARG A 603 -16.41 21.94 -57.42
CA ARG A 603 -17.21 20.96 -58.21
C ARG A 603 -16.31 19.84 -58.76
N GLU A 604 -16.73 18.56 -58.71
CA GLU A 604 -17.36 17.76 -59.80
C GLU A 604 -16.50 17.68 -61.09
N ALA A 605 -15.97 16.53 -61.53
CA ALA A 605 -16.61 15.29 -62.06
C ALA A 605 -17.05 15.45 -63.55
N ALA A 606 -17.26 14.42 -64.38
CA ALA A 606 -17.32 12.97 -64.17
C ALA A 606 -16.96 12.19 -65.47
N ALA A 607 -16.75 10.87 -65.39
CA ALA A 607 -16.81 9.98 -66.56
C ALA A 607 -17.41 8.59 -66.21
N ARG A 608 -18.52 8.23 -66.87
CA ARG A 608 -19.00 6.85 -67.03
C ARG A 608 -19.06 6.55 -68.53
N ARG A 609 -18.60 5.37 -68.96
CA ARG A 609 -19.24 4.45 -69.96
C ARG A 609 -18.22 3.59 -70.74
N LEU A 610 -18.53 2.28 -70.82
CA LEU A 610 -18.48 1.38 -71.99
C LEU A 610 -17.12 1.14 -72.73
N SER A 611 -16.75 -0.09 -73.13
CA SER A 611 -17.38 -1.41 -72.87
C SER A 611 -16.50 -2.61 -73.30
N ARG A 612 -16.90 -3.81 -72.82
CA ARG A 612 -16.51 -5.19 -73.23
C ARG A 612 -15.16 -5.71 -72.73
N GLY A 613 -15.16 -6.89 -72.08
CA GLY A 613 -13.95 -7.49 -71.48
C GLY A 613 -14.08 -8.76 -70.61
N LEU A 614 -15.15 -9.57 -70.74
CA LEU A 614 -15.32 -10.90 -70.10
C LEU A 614 -15.41 -10.96 -68.54
N PRO A 615 -15.84 -12.09 -67.92
CA PRO A 615 -16.42 -12.10 -66.56
C PRO A 615 -15.54 -12.66 -65.42
N ARG A 616 -16.06 -12.53 -64.19
CA ARG A 616 -15.42 -12.82 -62.88
C ARG A 616 -15.36 -14.32 -62.52
N THR A 617 -14.27 -14.72 -61.86
CA THR A 617 -14.31 -15.67 -60.71
C THR A 617 -13.16 -15.41 -59.71
N ARG A 618 -13.25 -15.99 -58.50
CA ARG A 618 -12.25 -15.87 -57.43
C ARG A 618 -10.99 -16.69 -57.72
N VAL A 619 -9.82 -16.21 -57.26
CA VAL A 619 -8.67 -17.08 -56.90
C VAL A 619 -8.04 -16.59 -55.59
N THR A 620 -7.92 -17.51 -54.65
CA THR A 620 -7.02 -17.51 -53.47
C THR A 620 -6.19 -18.79 -53.54
N PRO A 621 -5.04 -18.90 -52.86
CA PRO A 621 -3.95 -17.93 -52.67
C PRO A 621 -2.74 -18.33 -53.55
N VAL A 622 -1.56 -17.71 -53.39
CA VAL A 622 -0.32 -18.25 -53.97
C VAL A 622 0.82 -18.23 -52.94
N THR A 623 1.41 -19.41 -52.74
CA THR A 623 2.66 -19.67 -52.02
C THR A 623 3.75 -20.08 -53.02
N THR A 624 5.00 -19.70 -52.77
CA THR A 624 6.20 -20.33 -53.34
C THR A 624 7.34 -20.17 -52.31
N GLU A 625 8.19 -21.13 -51.94
CA GLU A 625 8.84 -22.26 -52.65
C GLU A 625 9.84 -21.86 -53.76
N SER A 626 10.98 -22.56 -53.96
CA SER A 626 11.62 -23.65 -53.20
C SER A 626 13.06 -23.93 -53.70
N LEU A 627 13.86 -24.65 -52.92
CA LEU A 627 15.05 -25.39 -53.40
C LEU A 627 15.52 -26.46 -52.39
N ARG A 628 15.74 -27.75 -52.71
CA ARG A 628 15.13 -28.64 -53.74
C ARG A 628 15.55 -30.12 -53.50
N ILE A 629 14.59 -31.07 -53.48
CA ILE A 629 14.68 -32.47 -54.02
C ILE A 629 15.64 -33.48 -53.29
N PRO A 630 15.45 -34.84 -53.34
CA PRO A 630 14.48 -35.70 -54.06
C PRO A 630 13.57 -36.67 -53.23
N HIS A 631 12.38 -36.95 -53.80
CA HIS A 631 11.58 -38.21 -53.95
C HIS A 631 11.81 -39.49 -53.08
N VAL A 632 10.78 -40.32 -52.79
CA VAL A 632 10.01 -41.22 -53.72
C VAL A 632 8.46 -41.23 -53.48
N ARG A 633 7.69 -41.93 -54.36
CA ARG A 633 6.21 -42.05 -54.47
C ARG A 633 5.55 -42.83 -53.29
N ARG A 634 4.26 -42.68 -52.89
CA ARG A 634 2.92 -42.68 -53.57
C ARG A 634 2.51 -44.07 -54.10
N ASP A 635 1.26 -44.58 -54.01
CA ASP A 635 -0.07 -44.19 -53.47
C ASP A 635 -0.63 -45.40 -52.64
N GLY A 636 -1.84 -45.56 -52.07
CA GLY A 636 -3.13 -44.82 -52.00
C GLY A 636 -4.26 -45.67 -51.33
N GLU A 637 -5.48 -45.13 -51.19
CA GLU A 637 -6.74 -45.79 -50.69
C GLU A 637 -6.77 -46.32 -49.23
N GLY A 638 -7.92 -46.59 -48.56
CA GLY A 638 -9.33 -46.27 -48.84
C GLY A 638 -10.36 -46.91 -47.87
N ARG A 639 -11.56 -46.29 -47.75
CA ARG A 639 -12.86 -46.79 -47.23
C ARG A 639 -13.10 -47.08 -45.71
N ALA A 640 -14.18 -46.45 -45.25
CA ALA A 640 -14.87 -46.54 -43.95
C ALA A 640 -15.52 -47.90 -43.59
N MET A 641 -15.83 -48.10 -42.28
CA MET A 641 -17.24 -48.10 -41.83
C MET A 641 -17.47 -47.93 -40.31
N LYS A 642 -18.75 -47.67 -39.95
CA LYS A 642 -19.31 -47.56 -38.59
C LYS A 642 -19.30 -48.93 -37.85
N LEU A 643 -19.09 -48.94 -36.53
CA LEU A 643 -20.15 -49.01 -35.49
C LEU A 643 -19.54 -48.85 -34.09
N ALA A 644 -20.32 -48.97 -33.01
CA ALA A 644 -19.88 -48.69 -31.64
C ALA A 644 -20.22 -49.81 -30.64
N ARG A 645 -19.33 -50.03 -29.64
CA ARG A 645 -19.70 -50.29 -28.22
C ARG A 645 -18.49 -50.44 -27.26
N ILE A 646 -18.44 -49.53 -26.28
CA ILE A 646 -18.40 -49.79 -24.82
C ILE A 646 -17.36 -50.81 -24.25
N ARG A 647 -16.42 -50.24 -23.46
CA ARG A 647 -15.76 -50.74 -22.22
C ARG A 647 -14.85 -52.00 -22.21
N LEU A 648 -13.59 -51.70 -21.84
CA LEU A 648 -12.88 -52.23 -20.64
C LEU A 648 -12.50 -53.72 -20.60
N GLY A 649 -11.20 -53.99 -20.75
CA GLY A 649 -10.53 -55.24 -20.40
C GLY A 649 -9.01 -55.09 -20.59
N ALA A 650 -8.21 -55.64 -19.69
CA ALA A 650 -6.74 -55.61 -19.75
C ALA A 650 -6.17 -57.03 -19.83
N VAL A 651 -5.03 -57.19 -20.52
CA VAL A 651 -3.97 -58.24 -20.38
C VAL A 651 -2.98 -58.04 -21.55
N THR A 652 -1.73 -57.60 -21.35
CA THR A 652 -0.49 -58.28 -20.88
C THR A 652 0.31 -59.02 -21.97
N ALA A 653 1.45 -58.40 -22.36
CA ALA A 653 2.74 -58.96 -22.83
C ALA A 653 2.87 -60.03 -23.95
N GLY A 654 3.90 -59.83 -24.79
CA GLY A 654 4.45 -60.82 -25.74
C GLY A 654 4.51 -60.31 -27.20
N THR A 655 5.62 -60.41 -27.95
CA THR A 655 6.96 -60.93 -27.61
C THR A 655 8.04 -60.40 -28.58
N LEU A 656 9.31 -60.51 -28.14
CA LEU A 656 10.56 -60.51 -28.94
C LEU A 656 11.15 -59.17 -29.42
N LEU A 657 12.48 -59.06 -29.29
CA LEU A 657 13.31 -57.92 -29.68
C LEU A 657 14.15 -58.25 -30.91
N LEU A 658 14.64 -57.22 -31.62
CA LEU A 658 15.98 -57.26 -32.21
C LEU A 658 16.58 -55.86 -32.42
N GLY A 659 17.65 -55.56 -31.69
CA GLY A 659 18.80 -54.80 -32.20
C GLY A 659 18.65 -53.31 -32.52
N CYS A 660 18.32 -52.46 -31.54
CA CYS A 660 18.73 -51.04 -31.57
C CYS A 660 19.16 -50.58 -30.17
N ASN A 661 20.23 -49.79 -30.09
CA ASN A 661 20.81 -49.34 -28.82
C ASN A 661 19.89 -48.34 -28.10
N LEU A 662 19.16 -48.82 -27.10
CA LEU A 662 18.65 -47.98 -26.03
C LEU A 662 19.83 -47.47 -25.21
N SER A 663 20.33 -46.29 -25.58
CA SER A 663 20.98 -45.42 -24.59
C SER A 663 19.94 -45.16 -23.50
N SER A 664 20.18 -45.70 -22.30
CA SER A 664 19.29 -45.49 -21.17
C SER A 664 19.24 -44.00 -20.87
N SER A 665 18.05 -43.40 -21.00
CA SER A 665 17.81 -42.01 -20.59
C SER A 665 18.38 -41.83 -19.18
N PRO A 666 19.25 -40.82 -18.95
CA PRO A 666 19.91 -40.67 -17.65
C PRO A 666 18.85 -40.54 -16.56
N GLU A 667 18.86 -41.50 -15.63
CA GLU A 667 17.91 -41.56 -14.53
C GLU A 667 17.99 -40.25 -13.73
N VAL A 668 16.88 -39.53 -13.65
CA VAL A 668 16.83 -38.23 -12.99
C VAL A 668 16.96 -38.45 -11.49
N VAL A 669 18.16 -38.22 -10.97
CA VAL A 669 18.43 -38.19 -9.53
C VAL A 669 17.58 -37.08 -8.92
N ARG A 670 16.64 -37.47 -8.07
CA ARG A 670 15.73 -36.56 -7.39
C ARG A 670 16.35 -36.10 -6.08
N ILE A 671 16.06 -34.85 -5.70
CA ILE A 671 16.36 -34.33 -4.37
C ILE A 671 15.12 -34.54 -3.49
N ASP A 672 15.31 -35.20 -2.37
CA ASP A 672 14.25 -35.58 -1.43
C ASP A 672 14.34 -34.78 -0.10
N GLY A 673 15.45 -34.07 0.14
CA GLY A 673 15.51 -33.01 1.16
C GLY A 673 16.92 -32.44 1.39
N ILE A 674 16.99 -31.22 1.94
CA ILE A 674 18.23 -30.59 2.44
C ILE A 674 18.16 -30.53 3.97
N GLN A 675 19.26 -30.89 4.66
CA GLN A 675 19.39 -30.71 6.11
C GLN A 675 20.59 -29.83 6.47
N ILE A 676 20.48 -29.07 7.56
CA ILE A 676 21.54 -28.20 8.08
C ILE A 676 21.68 -28.45 9.58
N ALA A 677 22.89 -28.79 10.03
CA ALA A 677 23.19 -29.06 11.43
C ALA A 677 24.32 -28.15 11.97
N PRO A 678 24.20 -27.62 13.20
CA PRO A 678 23.00 -27.56 14.04
C PRO A 678 21.86 -26.72 13.40
N ALA A 679 20.61 -27.15 13.62
CA ALA A 679 19.41 -26.51 13.05
C ALA A 679 19.09 -25.11 13.60
N ARG A 680 19.84 -24.64 14.62
CA ARG A 680 19.78 -23.28 15.18
C ARG A 680 21.16 -22.87 15.67
N LEU A 681 21.48 -21.58 15.55
CA LEU A 681 22.66 -20.97 16.15
C LEU A 681 22.27 -19.86 17.13
N SER A 682 23.04 -19.71 18.20
CA SER A 682 23.00 -18.54 19.08
C SER A 682 24.44 -18.08 19.32
N LEU A 683 24.74 -16.82 18.99
CA LEU A 683 26.11 -16.30 18.88
C LEU A 683 26.20 -14.86 19.42
N LEU A 684 27.40 -14.44 19.81
CA LEU A 684 27.76 -13.03 20.00
C LEU A 684 28.17 -12.40 18.65
N PRO A 685 28.14 -11.06 18.49
CA PRO A 685 28.58 -10.40 17.26
C PRO A 685 30.03 -10.77 16.88
N PHE A 686 30.28 -10.94 15.57
CA PHE A 686 31.53 -11.41 14.97
C PHE A 686 31.98 -12.84 15.35
N GLN A 687 31.30 -13.53 16.26
CA GLN A 687 31.56 -14.95 16.54
C GLN A 687 31.23 -15.81 15.30
N ALA A 688 32.10 -16.77 15.01
CA ALA A 688 31.90 -17.77 13.95
C ALA A 688 31.43 -19.11 14.53
N ALA A 689 30.70 -19.89 13.73
CA ALA A 689 30.30 -21.26 14.03
C ALA A 689 30.34 -22.14 12.78
N GLY A 690 30.81 -23.37 12.94
CA GLY A 690 30.75 -24.40 11.91
C GLY A 690 29.33 -24.97 11.78
N LEU A 691 28.94 -25.28 10.55
CA LEU A 691 27.71 -25.95 10.15
C LEU A 691 28.07 -27.08 9.17
N THR A 692 27.28 -28.15 9.17
CA THR A 692 27.24 -29.13 8.08
C THR A 692 25.92 -29.04 7.32
N ILE A 693 25.98 -29.27 6.02
CA ILE A 693 24.84 -29.34 5.11
C ILE A 693 24.84 -30.74 4.49
N ASP A 694 23.70 -31.39 4.53
CA ASP A 694 23.42 -32.68 3.87
C ASP A 694 22.38 -32.48 2.76
N VAL A 695 22.52 -33.23 1.67
CA VAL A 695 21.60 -33.21 0.51
C VAL A 695 21.16 -34.64 0.23
N ILE A 696 19.95 -34.95 0.68
CA ILE A 696 19.32 -36.26 0.58
C ILE A 696 18.77 -36.39 -0.85
N THR A 697 19.22 -37.42 -1.55
CA THR A 697 18.84 -37.72 -2.93
C THR A 697 18.36 -39.16 -3.09
N SER A 698 17.58 -39.41 -4.14
CA SER A 698 16.95 -40.71 -4.42
C SER A 698 17.91 -41.87 -4.71
N ARG A 699 19.22 -41.62 -4.75
CA ARG A 699 20.29 -42.64 -4.86
C ARG A 699 21.15 -42.78 -3.60
N GLY A 700 21.02 -41.88 -2.62
CA GLY A 700 21.87 -41.80 -1.44
C GLY A 700 23.21 -41.11 -1.70
N GLY A 701 23.33 -39.85 -1.26
CA GLY A 701 24.59 -39.15 -0.95
C GLY A 701 25.71 -39.13 -2.01
N VAL A 702 25.64 -38.22 -2.99
CA VAL A 702 26.80 -37.82 -3.81
C VAL A 702 26.77 -36.30 -4.09
N ASP A 703 27.93 -35.66 -3.91
CA ASP A 703 28.34 -34.27 -4.21
C ASP A 703 27.29 -33.12 -4.10
N PRO A 704 27.28 -32.38 -2.98
CA PRO A 704 26.42 -31.20 -2.78
C PRO A 704 26.97 -29.87 -3.36
N THR A 705 28.14 -29.84 -4.02
CA THR A 705 28.86 -28.56 -4.24
C THR A 705 28.43 -27.77 -5.48
N SER A 706 28.08 -28.44 -6.58
CA SER A 706 27.84 -27.80 -7.89
C SER A 706 26.37 -27.38 -8.12
N SER A 707 25.45 -27.85 -7.26
CA SER A 707 24.00 -27.74 -7.42
C SER A 707 23.30 -26.86 -6.37
N LEU A 708 24.06 -26.29 -5.42
CA LEU A 708 23.55 -25.44 -4.34
C LEU A 708 23.86 -23.96 -4.55
N GLN A 709 22.92 -23.12 -4.14
CA GLN A 709 23.14 -21.71 -3.81
C GLN A 709 22.76 -21.47 -2.35
N TRP A 710 23.34 -20.42 -1.75
CA TRP A 710 22.97 -20.00 -0.40
C TRP A 710 22.93 -18.49 -0.26
N SER A 711 22.16 -18.03 0.73
CA SER A 711 22.08 -16.63 1.13
C SER A 711 22.01 -16.51 2.66
N THR A 712 22.33 -15.32 3.17
CA THR A 712 22.04 -14.95 4.56
C THR A 712 21.26 -13.64 4.57
N THR A 713 20.48 -13.39 5.62
CA THR A 713 19.92 -12.05 5.88
C THR A 713 20.90 -11.15 6.67
N GLY A 714 22.14 -11.60 6.86
CA GLY A 714 23.20 -10.94 7.62
C GLY A 714 24.22 -11.95 8.17
N GLY A 715 25.46 -11.51 8.28
CA GLY A 715 26.63 -12.37 8.49
C GLY A 715 27.27 -12.78 7.16
N THR A 716 28.29 -13.63 7.22
CA THR A 716 28.95 -14.20 6.04
C THR A 716 29.01 -15.72 6.13
N ILE A 717 29.10 -16.37 4.97
CA ILE A 717 29.32 -17.82 4.84
C ILE A 717 30.64 -18.05 4.14
N THR A 718 31.52 -18.83 4.75
CA THR A 718 32.71 -19.39 4.13
C THR A 718 32.43 -20.87 3.82
N ASN A 719 32.63 -21.28 2.57
CA ASN A 719 32.63 -22.71 2.22
C ASN A 719 33.99 -23.31 2.65
N ASN A 720 33.95 -24.36 3.47
CA ASN A 720 35.14 -25.05 3.97
C ASN A 720 35.45 -26.34 3.17
N GLY A 721 34.64 -26.68 2.17
CA GLY A 721 34.73 -27.92 1.39
C GLY A 721 33.83 -29.04 1.90
N THR A 722 33.83 -30.16 1.16
CA THR A 722 33.00 -31.35 1.44
C THR A 722 33.86 -32.44 2.06
N SER A 723 33.40 -33.07 3.14
CA SER A 723 34.06 -34.23 3.75
C SER A 723 33.03 -35.23 4.26
N ALA A 724 33.32 -36.54 4.15
CA ALA A 724 32.40 -37.63 4.54
C ALA A 724 30.96 -37.50 3.96
N GLY A 725 30.82 -36.92 2.77
CA GLY A 725 29.54 -36.65 2.10
C GLY A 725 28.85 -35.32 2.49
N LEU A 726 29.26 -34.69 3.59
CA LEU A 726 28.68 -33.44 4.10
C LEU A 726 29.46 -32.21 3.61
N LEU A 727 28.74 -31.16 3.24
CA LEU A 727 29.32 -29.85 2.93
C LEU A 727 29.52 -29.07 4.23
N HIS A 728 30.76 -28.70 4.55
CA HIS A 728 31.10 -27.91 5.73
C HIS A 728 31.13 -26.43 5.38
N VAL A 729 30.41 -25.61 6.16
CA VAL A 729 30.45 -24.15 6.02
C VAL A 729 30.66 -23.47 7.37
N THR A 730 31.32 -22.31 7.37
CA THR A 730 31.45 -21.45 8.55
C THR A 730 30.49 -20.28 8.40
N TYR A 731 29.54 -20.14 9.32
CA TYR A 731 28.75 -18.91 9.45
C TYR A 731 29.44 -17.97 10.42
N THR A 732 29.81 -16.76 9.95
CA THR A 732 30.34 -15.68 10.78
C THR A 732 29.26 -14.62 10.99
N SER A 733 28.97 -14.31 12.25
CA SER A 733 27.88 -13.41 12.61
C SER A 733 28.16 -11.93 12.31
N PRO A 734 27.11 -11.14 12.01
CA PRO A 734 27.25 -9.70 11.81
C PRO A 734 27.50 -8.95 13.12
N ALA A 735 27.96 -7.70 13.01
CA ALA A 735 28.15 -6.76 14.12
C ALA A 735 26.88 -6.41 14.91
N GLN A 736 25.69 -6.71 14.38
CA GLN A 736 24.41 -6.26 14.91
C GLN A 736 23.64 -7.42 15.59
N PRO A 737 23.20 -7.25 16.85
CA PRO A 737 22.30 -8.20 17.51
C PRO A 737 20.92 -8.30 16.83
N GLY A 738 20.40 -9.51 16.73
CA GLY A 738 19.11 -9.80 16.10
C GLY A 738 18.99 -11.22 15.56
N ASN A 739 17.82 -11.54 15.03
CA ASN A 739 17.56 -12.83 14.38
C ASN A 739 17.83 -12.71 12.88
N TYR A 740 18.64 -13.63 12.37
CA TYR A 740 19.04 -13.78 10.98
C TYR A 740 18.69 -15.18 10.48
N LEU A 741 18.70 -15.35 9.17
CA LEU A 741 18.56 -16.64 8.51
C LEU A 741 19.83 -16.95 7.72
N PHE A 742 20.23 -18.22 7.73
CA PHE A 742 21.04 -18.84 6.69
C PHE A 742 20.12 -19.76 5.89
N ILE A 743 20.14 -19.65 4.56
CA ILE A 743 19.22 -20.30 3.62
C ILE A 743 20.05 -21.00 2.55
N VAL A 744 19.70 -22.25 2.24
CA VAL A 744 20.37 -23.10 1.24
C VAL A 744 19.31 -23.67 0.30
N THR A 745 19.51 -23.53 -1.01
CA THR A 745 18.53 -23.84 -2.07
C THR A 745 19.23 -24.55 -3.23
N THR A 746 18.57 -25.55 -3.83
CA THR A 746 19.07 -26.29 -4.99
C THR A 746 18.69 -25.61 -6.30
N VAL A 747 19.63 -25.46 -7.25
CA VAL A 747 19.42 -24.71 -8.51
C VAL A 747 19.22 -25.55 -9.77
N THR A 748 19.60 -26.84 -9.80
CA THR A 748 19.69 -27.62 -11.06
C THR A 748 18.72 -28.80 -11.19
N HIS A 749 17.87 -29.08 -10.19
CA HIS A 749 17.00 -30.28 -10.18
C HIS A 749 15.57 -29.97 -9.74
N THR A 750 14.62 -30.79 -10.22
CA THR A 750 13.17 -30.62 -10.01
C THR A 750 12.60 -31.85 -9.28
N PRO A 751 11.83 -31.69 -8.17
CA PRO A 751 11.57 -30.44 -7.46
C PRO A 751 12.84 -29.88 -6.80
N ALA A 752 12.92 -28.55 -6.71
CA ALA A 752 13.93 -27.88 -5.91
C ALA A 752 13.48 -27.85 -4.44
N ASP A 753 14.42 -27.99 -3.51
CA ASP A 753 14.18 -27.87 -2.06
C ASP A 753 14.92 -26.66 -1.45
N THR A 754 14.58 -26.29 -0.22
CA THR A 754 15.22 -25.18 0.51
C THR A 754 15.21 -25.40 2.03
N ALA A 755 16.40 -25.60 2.59
CA ALA A 755 16.62 -25.58 4.04
C ALA A 755 16.92 -24.15 4.54
N LYS A 756 16.55 -23.88 5.80
CA LYS A 756 16.86 -22.62 6.49
C LYS A 756 17.04 -22.84 7.98
N ILE A 757 18.05 -22.21 8.57
CA ILE A 757 18.24 -22.18 10.03
C ILE A 757 18.08 -20.77 10.58
N ALA A 758 17.64 -20.68 11.84
CA ALA A 758 17.58 -19.43 12.58
C ALA A 758 18.90 -19.20 13.34
N VAL A 759 19.50 -18.04 13.11
CA VAL A 759 20.68 -17.56 13.83
C VAL A 759 20.27 -16.41 14.73
N THR A 760 20.43 -16.55 16.04
CA THR A 760 20.14 -15.49 17.02
C THR A 760 21.44 -14.85 17.49
N ILE A 761 21.69 -13.60 17.10
CA ILE A 761 22.83 -12.83 17.61
C ILE A 761 22.37 -12.10 18.87
N THR A 762 22.90 -12.50 20.03
CA THR A 762 22.56 -11.89 21.31
C THR A 762 23.34 -10.59 21.53
N PRO A 763 22.74 -9.56 22.14
CA PRO A 763 23.49 -8.36 22.53
C PRO A 763 24.43 -8.68 23.70
N VAL A 764 25.68 -8.22 23.62
CA VAL A 764 26.62 -8.24 24.75
C VAL A 764 25.99 -7.49 25.93
N PRO A 765 25.92 -8.05 27.16
CA PRO A 765 25.23 -7.40 28.27
C PRO A 765 25.90 -6.08 28.68
N VAL A 766 25.11 -5.09 29.11
CA VAL A 766 25.65 -3.92 29.83
C VAL A 766 26.27 -4.36 31.16
N ASN A 767 27.45 -3.85 31.46
CA ASN A 767 28.19 -4.09 32.70
C ASN A 767 28.31 -2.80 33.55
N ALA A 768 28.39 -1.63 32.91
CA ALA A 768 28.44 -0.34 33.62
C ALA A 768 27.67 0.77 32.89
N VAL A 769 27.26 1.77 33.66
CA VAL A 769 26.58 3.00 33.20
C VAL A 769 27.27 4.20 33.84
N THR A 770 27.85 5.07 33.03
CA THR A 770 28.56 6.28 33.50
C THR A 770 27.80 7.51 33.02
N VAL A 771 27.44 8.43 33.94
CA VAL A 771 26.74 9.67 33.61
C VAL A 771 27.73 10.84 33.60
N THR A 772 27.70 11.64 32.54
CA THR A 772 28.61 12.78 32.33
C THR A 772 27.83 14.04 31.97
N PRO A 773 28.13 15.20 32.58
CA PRO A 773 28.95 15.39 33.78
C PRO A 773 28.33 14.74 35.03
N GLY A 774 29.16 14.17 35.91
CA GLY A 774 28.72 13.55 37.17
C GLY A 774 28.29 14.55 38.26
N THR A 775 28.60 15.84 38.09
CA THR A 775 28.17 16.93 38.98
C THR A 775 27.83 18.17 38.17
N VAL A 776 26.77 18.89 38.54
CA VAL A 776 26.36 20.16 37.91
C VAL A 776 25.88 21.16 38.96
N SER A 777 26.33 22.41 38.87
CA SER A 777 25.69 23.55 39.54
C SER A 777 24.87 24.35 38.52
N LEU A 778 23.62 24.68 38.87
CA LEU A 778 22.69 25.47 38.06
C LEU A 778 22.10 26.63 38.89
N VAL A 779 21.56 27.64 38.23
CA VAL A 779 20.66 28.64 38.84
C VAL A 779 19.20 28.25 38.55
N LEU A 780 18.27 28.69 39.39
CA LEU A 780 16.84 28.47 39.21
C LEU A 780 16.36 28.86 37.80
N GLY A 781 15.81 27.90 37.05
CA GLY A 781 15.30 28.06 35.70
C GLY A 781 16.23 27.59 34.58
N ASP A 782 17.53 27.39 34.86
CA ASP A 782 18.53 26.89 33.91
C ASP A 782 18.23 25.47 33.42
N THR A 783 18.90 25.10 32.33
CA THR A 783 18.85 23.75 31.76
C THR A 783 20.22 23.24 31.35
N THR A 784 20.48 21.95 31.57
CA THR A 784 21.69 21.25 31.10
C THR A 784 21.31 19.96 30.36
N SER A 785 22.30 19.24 29.86
CA SER A 785 22.12 17.92 29.26
C SER A 785 23.18 16.98 29.80
N LEU A 786 22.74 15.86 30.36
CA LEU A 786 23.58 14.76 30.80
C LEU A 786 23.61 13.70 29.70
N SER A 787 24.79 13.15 29.41
CA SER A 787 24.95 11.93 28.63
C SER A 787 25.12 10.73 29.56
N ALA A 788 24.72 9.55 29.09
CA ALA A 788 24.98 8.28 29.76
C ALA A 788 25.70 7.36 28.79
N THR A 789 26.94 6.99 29.13
CA THR A 789 27.76 6.03 28.39
C THR A 789 27.58 4.66 29.02
N LEU A 790 27.36 3.64 28.19
CA LEU A 790 27.22 2.25 28.61
C LEU A 790 28.46 1.48 28.17
N THR A 791 28.95 0.55 28.98
CA THR A 791 30.04 -0.36 28.58
C THR A 791 29.74 -1.82 28.94
N ASP A 792 30.37 -2.75 28.23
CA ASP A 792 30.40 -4.17 28.58
C ASP A 792 31.55 -4.52 29.56
N SER A 793 31.74 -5.81 29.81
CA SER A 793 32.80 -6.35 30.69
C SER A 793 34.22 -6.18 30.15
N THR A 794 34.39 -5.84 28.87
CA THR A 794 35.70 -5.49 28.27
C THR A 794 36.01 -3.99 28.34
N GLY A 795 35.03 -3.17 28.78
CA GLY A 795 35.10 -1.71 28.73
C GLY A 795 34.69 -1.11 27.38
N SER A 796 34.27 -1.94 26.42
CA SER A 796 33.84 -1.46 25.10
C SER A 796 32.49 -0.75 25.18
N VAL A 797 32.34 0.38 24.48
CA VAL A 797 31.15 1.23 24.55
C VAL A 797 29.96 0.61 23.81
N LEU A 798 28.86 0.40 24.54
CA LEU A 798 27.63 -0.19 24.01
C LEU A 798 26.66 0.90 23.53
N VAL A 799 26.24 0.79 22.27
CA VAL A 799 25.29 1.71 21.63
C VAL A 799 23.91 1.08 21.44
N GLY A 800 22.87 1.92 21.32
CA GLY A 800 21.52 1.50 20.95
C GLY A 800 20.67 0.84 22.03
N ARG A 801 21.13 0.81 23.30
CA ARG A 801 20.32 0.30 24.42
C ARG A 801 19.32 1.34 24.92
N ALA A 802 18.27 0.88 25.60
CA ALA A 802 17.31 1.76 26.24
C ALA A 802 17.87 2.28 27.58
N ILE A 803 17.87 3.60 27.76
CA ILE A 803 18.29 4.26 29.00
C ILE A 803 17.07 4.94 29.61
N THR A 804 16.77 4.62 30.86
CA THR A 804 15.70 5.27 31.64
C THR A 804 16.32 6.31 32.55
N TRP A 805 15.75 7.52 32.58
CA TRP A 805 16.22 8.63 33.42
C TRP A 805 15.21 8.94 34.52
N SER A 806 15.69 9.18 35.74
CA SER A 806 14.89 9.62 36.90
C SER A 806 15.61 10.73 37.68
N SER A 807 14.85 11.44 38.52
CA SER A 807 15.36 12.42 39.48
C SER A 807 14.91 12.01 40.88
N SER A 808 15.78 12.13 41.88
CA SER A 808 15.41 11.94 43.29
C SER A 808 14.42 12.99 43.79
N ASP A 809 14.48 14.21 43.24
CA ASP A 809 13.55 15.29 43.54
C ASP A 809 13.18 16.09 42.27
N PRO A 810 12.03 15.77 41.65
CA PRO A 810 11.49 16.52 40.52
C PRO A 810 11.07 17.97 40.83
N THR A 811 10.99 18.39 42.10
CA THR A 811 10.71 19.77 42.49
C THR A 811 11.96 20.64 42.47
N VAL A 812 13.12 20.06 42.75
CA VAL A 812 14.44 20.71 42.59
C VAL A 812 14.90 20.64 41.12
N ALA A 813 14.93 19.44 40.52
CA ALA A 813 15.36 19.25 39.14
C ALA A 813 14.56 18.17 38.40
N THR A 814 14.01 18.53 37.23
CA THR A 814 13.31 17.57 36.34
C THR A 814 14.24 17.07 35.24
N VAL A 815 14.13 15.79 34.88
CA VAL A 815 14.88 15.18 33.77
C VAL A 815 13.92 14.58 32.72
N LEU A 816 14.26 14.73 31.44
CA LEU A 816 13.58 14.09 30.33
C LEU A 816 14.31 12.79 29.94
N ALA A 817 13.61 11.88 29.25
CA ALA A 817 14.18 10.63 28.75
C ALA A 817 15.38 10.77 27.76
N THR A 818 15.75 12.00 27.40
CA THR A 818 16.94 12.34 26.60
C THR A 818 18.12 12.84 27.45
N GLY A 819 18.11 12.66 28.77
CA GLY A 819 19.11 13.21 29.69
C GLY A 819 19.07 14.74 29.85
N PHE A 820 18.06 15.42 29.28
CA PHE A 820 17.91 16.88 29.40
C PHE A 820 17.33 17.24 30.77
N VAL A 821 18.06 18.04 31.55
CA VAL A 821 17.71 18.42 32.93
C VAL A 821 17.32 19.89 32.99
N ARG A 822 16.31 20.22 33.79
CA ARG A 822 15.88 21.60 34.08
C ARG A 822 15.80 21.83 35.59
N ALA A 823 16.38 22.94 36.04
CA ALA A 823 16.23 23.45 37.40
C ALA A 823 14.81 24.01 37.62
N VAL A 824 14.17 23.61 38.73
CA VAL A 824 12.77 23.92 39.07
C VAL A 824 12.62 24.53 40.48
N GLY A 825 13.54 24.22 41.40
CA GLY A 825 13.59 24.77 42.75
C GLY A 825 15.01 24.71 43.30
N ALA A 826 15.36 25.57 44.26
CA ALA A 826 16.68 25.56 44.88
C ALA A 826 16.84 24.34 45.82
N GLY A 827 18.03 23.73 45.82
CA GLY A 827 18.31 22.48 46.56
C GLY A 827 19.25 21.55 45.80
N THR A 828 19.27 20.27 46.16
CA THR A 828 20.09 19.23 45.53
C THR A 828 19.25 18.02 45.11
N ALA A 829 19.41 17.57 43.87
CA ALA A 829 18.76 16.37 43.35
C ALA A 829 19.77 15.46 42.63
N THR A 830 19.67 14.15 42.84
CA THR A 830 20.45 13.16 42.10
C THR A 830 19.66 12.71 40.88
N ILE A 831 20.27 12.82 39.70
CA ILE A 831 19.73 12.34 38.43
C ILE A 831 20.36 10.98 38.12
N THR A 832 19.53 9.97 37.92
CA THR A 832 19.96 8.58 37.70
C THR A 832 19.64 8.15 36.26
N ALA A 833 20.61 7.51 35.60
CA ALA A 833 20.42 6.80 34.34
C ALA A 833 20.53 5.29 34.59
N THR A 834 19.57 4.50 34.09
CA THR A 834 19.50 3.04 34.28
C THR A 834 19.33 2.32 32.94
N SER A 835 20.11 1.26 32.72
CA SER A 835 20.00 0.37 31.54
C SER A 835 20.34 -1.07 31.92
N GLU A 836 19.51 -2.03 31.49
CA GLU A 836 19.70 -3.48 31.73
C GLU A 836 19.94 -3.89 33.21
N GLY A 837 19.49 -3.07 34.17
CA GLY A 837 19.65 -3.27 35.61
C GLY A 837 20.82 -2.48 36.24
N HIS A 838 21.79 -2.08 35.42
CA HIS A 838 22.93 -1.27 35.85
C HIS A 838 22.56 0.23 35.84
N SER A 839 23.15 1.02 36.73
CA SER A 839 22.82 2.45 36.89
C SER A 839 24.04 3.32 37.14
N GLY A 840 23.98 4.56 36.65
CA GLY A 840 24.93 5.63 36.93
C GLY A 840 24.21 6.91 37.36
N THR A 841 24.89 7.80 38.07
CA THR A 841 24.27 8.98 38.71
C THR A 841 25.04 10.27 38.44
N ALA A 842 24.34 11.39 38.52
CA ALA A 842 24.93 12.72 38.59
C ALA A 842 24.22 13.59 39.64
N ALA A 843 24.99 14.34 40.43
CA ALA A 843 24.45 15.26 41.42
C ALA A 843 24.19 16.65 40.79
N VAL A 844 22.97 17.17 40.93
CA VAL A 844 22.57 18.49 40.43
C VAL A 844 22.23 19.40 41.61
N THR A 845 23.03 20.44 41.79
CA THR A 845 22.81 21.50 42.78
C THR A 845 22.18 22.70 42.09
N VAL A 846 21.01 23.13 42.55
CA VAL A 846 20.33 24.34 42.07
C VAL A 846 20.44 25.42 43.13
N LYS A 847 21.05 26.54 42.76
CA LYS A 847 21.09 27.75 43.59
C LYS A 847 19.85 28.61 43.31
N ALA A 848 19.40 29.34 44.32
CA ALA A 848 18.49 30.47 44.10
C ALA A 848 19.16 31.50 43.17
N GLY A 849 18.35 32.23 42.40
CA GLY A 849 18.83 33.41 41.70
C GLY A 849 19.17 34.54 42.69
N PRO A 850 20.01 35.51 42.28
CA PRO A 850 20.16 36.78 43.00
C PRO A 850 18.88 37.63 42.92
#